data_AF-A0A3M1NCW4-F1
#
_entry.id   AF-A0A3M1NCW4-F1
#
_cell.length_a   1.000
_cell.length_b   1.000
_cell.length_c   1.000
_cell.angle_alpha   90.00
_cell.angle_beta   90.00
_cell.angle_gamma   90.00
#
_symmetry.space_group_name_H-M   'P 1'
#
loop_
_entity.id
_entity.type
_entity.pdbx_description
1 polymer ?
#
loop_
_entity_poly.entity_id
_entity_poly.type
_entity_poly.pdbx_seq_one_letter_code
_entity_poly.pdbx_strand_id
1 'polypeptide(L)'
;MAAIFALHGSLAWAFLSGMETGLFIYAILLTLWQARNGRAQAALLAGALAALIRPEGAVIGLGAVLYALTALSTRRAKLIYYAAPFLAALIQPLLNLSLTGALSASGMQAKSYLYEVPPDWPRQLTSIAETFVRIWRELFTDALLYNTAFFALLALAPILLALWQLLRRRAASLALLIALWLIGLAAITALVETAFWQFKRYQQPLIALLLLLSGYAISALSAWQRRLAYLLLLVLTVSTALNLIRWSDLYAENVREIGKSQRELARAVARLPSEATVGAHDIGAVRYFGERATYDLVGLTTPQAAEAWRHGPGATFEQMYASAWRPDYFAIYPDARSLTYFVQSGIFGEILGAFPSTRPSINVASATDSGQFLYRADWTYAAYAAQPMQPSTRAELEGFHLVDSLNVAHLASEGAHGYTWWQAWRRYGFPSEVHTLSYMACAPPDSQNVTCRVTDGGRLLTGGEAFTIRAEKGRDLVWIIRVQAQYALKLRLYAADQLIGVRAVPEIKGRWIEIASLVPRHLIASDSLSLRVEADGLAENGFYLPYYHWFYQGEYRRDELAGAFATFADSIALHSASAIYEPTTRTLRLDLSWSLLRQAPFDAVVFMHVYDESGALIEAAQRDQRVGQGALPPANWLPDRRYQERHVLQLPADLPQGVYRVAVGLYDPITLRRYAAHGSTADADQRVFIGAFTIRE
;
A
#
# COMPACT_ATOMS: atom_id res chain seq x y z
N MET A 1 -44.57 10.73 -16.40
CA MET A 1 -43.49 9.76 -16.08
C MET A 1 -42.37 9.73 -17.10
N ALA A 2 -42.62 9.45 -18.39
CA ALA A 2 -41.53 9.45 -19.39
C ALA A 2 -40.76 10.78 -19.46
N ALA A 3 -41.48 11.91 -19.47
CA ALA A 3 -40.86 13.24 -19.38
C ALA A 3 -40.06 13.43 -18.08
N ILE A 4 -40.58 12.96 -16.93
CA ILE A 4 -39.88 13.02 -15.65
C ILE A 4 -38.58 12.21 -15.69
N PHE A 5 -38.60 11.01 -16.29
CA PHE A 5 -37.38 10.21 -16.46
C PHE A 5 -36.34 10.92 -17.34
N ALA A 6 -36.76 11.44 -18.50
CA ALA A 6 -35.88 12.12 -19.44
C ALA A 6 -35.29 13.42 -18.87
N LEU A 7 -36.06 14.13 -18.03
CA LEU A 7 -35.62 15.37 -17.37
C LEU A 7 -34.91 15.12 -16.04
N HIS A 8 -34.79 13.88 -15.57
CA HIS A 8 -34.13 13.60 -14.30
C HIS A 8 -32.64 13.86 -14.40
N GLY A 9 -32.15 14.90 -13.71
CA GLY A 9 -30.78 15.41 -13.86
C GLY A 9 -29.69 14.34 -13.73
N SER A 10 -29.78 13.48 -12.70
CA SER A 10 -28.78 12.42 -12.50
C SER A 10 -28.81 11.32 -13.57
N LEU A 11 -30.00 11.03 -14.13
CA LEU A 11 -30.15 10.02 -15.18
C LEU A 11 -29.70 10.62 -16.51
N ALA A 12 -30.08 11.85 -16.81
CA ALA A 12 -29.58 12.60 -17.96
C ALA A 12 -28.04 12.65 -17.94
N TRP A 13 -27.43 12.96 -16.79
CA TRP A 13 -25.98 12.87 -16.60
C TRP A 13 -25.45 11.47 -16.91
N ALA A 14 -26.07 10.40 -16.39
CA ALA A 14 -25.62 9.03 -16.64
C ALA A 14 -25.60 8.67 -18.14
N PHE A 15 -26.58 9.16 -18.92
CA PHE A 15 -26.63 8.99 -20.38
C PHE A 15 -25.64 9.90 -21.14
N LEU A 16 -25.35 11.10 -20.63
CA LEU A 16 -24.45 12.07 -21.27
C LEU A 16 -22.98 11.91 -20.86
N SER A 17 -22.69 11.16 -19.79
CA SER A 17 -21.34 11.01 -19.22
C SER A 17 -20.33 10.31 -20.14
N GLY A 18 -20.79 9.67 -21.23
CA GLY A 18 -19.96 8.83 -22.09
C GLY A 18 -19.61 7.45 -21.51
N MET A 19 -20.06 7.14 -20.29
CA MET A 19 -19.91 5.82 -19.68
C MET A 19 -21.04 4.87 -20.11
N GLU A 20 -20.84 3.58 -19.86
CA GLU A 20 -21.79 2.50 -20.17
C GLU A 20 -23.06 2.50 -19.30
N THR A 21 -23.11 3.34 -18.25
CA THR A 21 -24.20 3.36 -17.26
C THR A 21 -25.58 3.59 -17.90
N GLY A 22 -25.70 4.52 -18.86
CA GLY A 22 -26.96 4.74 -19.59
C GLY A 22 -27.38 3.52 -20.43
N LEU A 23 -26.42 2.89 -21.12
CA LEU A 23 -26.67 1.67 -21.89
C LEU A 23 -27.09 0.50 -20.98
N PHE A 24 -26.48 0.39 -19.79
CA PHE A 24 -26.86 -0.58 -18.79
C PHE A 24 -28.29 -0.34 -18.28
N ILE A 25 -28.65 0.91 -17.96
CA ILE A 25 -30.02 1.31 -17.60
C ILE A 25 -31.02 0.93 -18.69
N TYR A 26 -30.66 1.11 -19.97
CA TYR A 26 -31.51 0.69 -21.07
C TYR A 26 -31.71 -0.84 -21.09
N ALA A 27 -30.64 -1.64 -20.98
CA ALA A 27 -30.72 -3.10 -21.07
C ALA A 27 -31.56 -3.73 -19.93
N ILE A 28 -31.41 -3.23 -18.70
CA ILE A 28 -32.17 -3.71 -17.54
C ILE A 28 -33.66 -3.32 -17.66
N LEU A 29 -33.96 -2.12 -18.17
CA LEU A 29 -35.32 -1.68 -18.43
C LEU A 29 -35.97 -2.44 -19.58
N LEU A 30 -35.21 -2.74 -20.63
CA LEU A 30 -35.65 -3.59 -21.74
C LEU A 30 -36.00 -4.99 -21.23
N THR A 31 -35.18 -5.55 -20.33
CA THR A 31 -35.44 -6.85 -19.69
C THR A 31 -36.79 -6.84 -18.96
N LEU A 32 -37.02 -5.83 -18.11
CA LEU A 32 -38.27 -5.68 -17.37
C LEU A 32 -39.47 -5.46 -18.30
N TRP A 33 -39.32 -4.64 -19.34
CA TRP A 33 -40.39 -4.38 -20.31
C TRP A 33 -40.79 -5.63 -21.08
N GLN A 34 -39.83 -6.42 -21.56
CA GLN A 34 -40.11 -7.67 -22.26
C GLN A 34 -40.74 -8.72 -21.34
N ALA A 35 -40.27 -8.81 -20.09
CA ALA A 35 -40.87 -9.68 -19.07
C ALA A 35 -42.32 -9.28 -18.76
N ARG A 36 -42.61 -7.96 -18.65
CA ARG A 36 -43.97 -7.48 -18.46
C ARG A 36 -44.89 -7.84 -19.64
N ASN A 37 -44.38 -7.79 -20.87
CA ASN A 37 -45.13 -8.14 -22.07
C ASN A 37 -45.24 -9.65 -22.34
N GLY A 38 -44.78 -10.50 -21.42
CA GLY A 38 -44.83 -11.97 -21.57
C GLY A 38 -43.83 -12.53 -22.59
N ARG A 39 -42.87 -11.72 -23.07
CA ARG A 39 -41.89 -12.10 -24.10
C ARG A 39 -40.62 -12.66 -23.45
N ALA A 40 -40.72 -13.85 -22.86
CA ALA A 40 -39.63 -14.44 -22.08
C ALA A 40 -38.31 -14.60 -22.84
N GLN A 41 -38.32 -15.01 -24.12
CA GLN A 41 -37.10 -15.11 -24.91
C GLN A 41 -36.41 -13.75 -25.09
N ALA A 42 -37.18 -12.69 -25.35
CA ALA A 42 -36.63 -11.34 -25.48
C ALA A 42 -36.14 -10.79 -24.14
N ALA A 43 -36.78 -11.15 -23.03
CA ALA A 43 -36.29 -10.83 -21.69
C ALA A 43 -34.95 -11.53 -21.39
N LEU A 44 -34.80 -12.81 -21.77
CA LEU A 44 -33.53 -13.53 -21.63
C LEU A 44 -32.41 -12.89 -22.44
N LEU A 45 -32.67 -12.51 -23.70
CA LEU A 45 -31.68 -11.83 -24.54
C LEU A 45 -31.32 -10.45 -24.01
N ALA A 46 -32.29 -9.68 -23.51
CA ALA A 46 -32.04 -8.39 -22.87
C ALA A 46 -31.25 -8.54 -21.55
N GLY A 47 -31.54 -9.58 -20.75
CA GLY A 47 -30.78 -9.90 -19.55
C GLY A 47 -29.34 -10.34 -19.86
N ALA A 48 -29.15 -11.08 -20.95
CA ALA A 48 -27.82 -11.41 -21.47
C ALA A 48 -27.06 -10.17 -21.92
N LEU A 49 -27.72 -9.23 -22.61
CA LEU A 49 -27.13 -7.94 -22.96
C LEU A 49 -26.71 -7.15 -21.71
N ALA A 50 -27.53 -7.13 -20.65
CA ALA A 50 -27.16 -6.48 -19.39
C ALA A 50 -25.88 -7.09 -18.80
N ALA A 51 -25.76 -8.42 -18.79
CA ALA A 51 -24.57 -9.14 -18.32
C ALA A 51 -23.32 -8.89 -19.18
N LEU A 52 -23.48 -8.62 -20.48
CA LEU A 52 -22.37 -8.25 -21.37
C LEU A 52 -21.88 -6.82 -21.14
N ILE A 53 -22.78 -5.88 -20.84
CA ILE A 53 -22.44 -4.48 -20.63
C ILE A 53 -21.64 -4.32 -19.34
N ARG A 54 -22.05 -5.05 -18.28
CA ARG A 54 -21.48 -4.94 -16.94
C ARG A 54 -21.55 -6.26 -16.16
N PRO A 55 -20.54 -6.59 -15.32
CA PRO A 55 -20.57 -7.77 -14.46
C PRO A 55 -21.83 -7.84 -13.57
N GLU A 56 -22.28 -6.70 -13.05
CA GLU A 56 -23.45 -6.62 -12.20
C GLU A 56 -24.75 -7.01 -12.93
N GLY A 57 -24.75 -6.93 -14.27
CA GLY A 57 -25.83 -7.40 -15.12
C GLY A 57 -26.07 -8.90 -15.07
N ALA A 58 -25.11 -9.69 -14.57
CA ALA A 58 -25.32 -11.12 -14.33
C ALA A 58 -26.49 -11.38 -13.37
N VAL A 59 -26.71 -10.50 -12.38
CA VAL A 59 -27.86 -10.56 -11.47
C VAL A 59 -29.19 -10.39 -12.24
N ILE A 60 -29.20 -9.49 -13.21
CA ILE A 60 -30.38 -9.22 -14.05
C ILE A 60 -30.62 -10.39 -15.01
N GLY A 61 -29.55 -10.93 -15.60
CA GLY A 61 -29.60 -12.15 -16.40
C GLY A 61 -30.18 -13.34 -15.65
N LEU A 62 -29.71 -13.58 -14.42
CA LEU A 62 -30.26 -14.62 -13.53
C LEU A 62 -31.74 -14.36 -13.22
N GLY A 63 -32.11 -13.12 -12.95
CA GLY A 63 -33.51 -12.74 -12.77
C GLY A 63 -34.38 -13.04 -14.00
N ALA A 64 -33.87 -12.77 -15.21
CA ALA A 64 -34.57 -13.10 -16.45
C ALA A 64 -34.76 -14.61 -16.63
N VAL A 65 -33.75 -15.42 -16.26
CA VAL A 65 -33.83 -16.89 -16.25
C VAL A 65 -34.90 -17.38 -15.29
N LEU A 66 -34.89 -16.91 -14.05
CA LEU A 66 -35.86 -17.30 -13.03
C LEU A 66 -37.28 -16.86 -13.40
N TYR A 67 -37.42 -15.65 -13.97
CA TYR A 67 -38.68 -15.20 -14.57
C TYR A 67 -39.14 -16.15 -15.69
N ALA A 68 -38.27 -16.49 -16.64
CA ALA A 68 -38.64 -17.33 -17.78
C ALA A 68 -38.99 -18.77 -17.38
N LEU A 69 -38.31 -19.33 -16.36
CA LEU A 69 -38.61 -20.65 -15.80
C LEU A 69 -40.00 -20.73 -15.16
N THR A 70 -40.47 -19.62 -14.60
CA THR A 70 -41.75 -19.55 -13.89
C THR A 70 -42.89 -19.02 -14.75
N ALA A 71 -42.59 -18.21 -15.78
CA ALA A 71 -43.56 -17.62 -16.69
C ALA A 71 -43.89 -18.50 -17.91
N LEU A 72 -42.95 -19.33 -18.36
CA LEU A 72 -43.19 -20.28 -19.44
C LEU A 72 -43.69 -21.59 -18.84
N SER A 73 -44.92 -22.00 -19.18
CA SER A 73 -45.37 -23.37 -18.95
C SER A 73 -44.55 -24.34 -19.82
N THR A 74 -43.39 -24.75 -19.30
CA THR A 74 -42.60 -25.97 -19.59
C THR A 74 -42.33 -26.42 -21.04
N ARG A 75 -42.70 -25.71 -22.13
CA ARG A 75 -42.62 -26.31 -23.50
C ARG A 75 -42.12 -25.45 -24.67
N ARG A 76 -41.62 -24.21 -24.53
CA ARG A 76 -41.33 -23.39 -25.74
C ARG A 76 -40.01 -22.60 -25.85
N ALA A 77 -39.23 -22.42 -24.79
CA ALA A 77 -37.93 -21.77 -24.95
C ALA A 77 -36.83 -22.83 -25.17
N LYS A 78 -36.10 -22.71 -26.29
CA LYS A 78 -34.92 -23.52 -26.56
C LYS A 78 -33.88 -23.30 -25.45
N LEU A 79 -33.20 -24.38 -25.03
CA LEU A 79 -32.17 -24.36 -23.97
C LEU A 79 -31.14 -23.22 -24.16
N ILE A 80 -30.79 -22.93 -25.40
CA ILE A 80 -29.86 -21.85 -25.78
C ILE A 80 -30.25 -20.48 -25.20
N TYR A 81 -31.53 -20.16 -25.07
CA TYR A 81 -31.97 -18.88 -24.50
C TYR A 81 -31.77 -18.82 -22.98
N TYR A 82 -31.95 -19.95 -22.28
CA TYR A 82 -31.67 -20.01 -20.85
C TYR A 82 -30.18 -19.98 -20.55
N ALA A 83 -29.36 -20.56 -21.44
CA ALA A 83 -27.91 -20.50 -21.34
C ALA A 83 -27.35 -19.10 -21.66
N ALA A 84 -28.03 -18.32 -22.50
CA ALA A 84 -27.49 -17.05 -23.02
C ALA A 84 -27.03 -16.06 -21.92
N PRO A 85 -27.79 -15.78 -20.83
CA PRO A 85 -27.30 -14.89 -19.78
C PRO A 85 -26.08 -15.42 -19.02
N PHE A 86 -25.99 -16.74 -18.82
CA PHE A 86 -24.82 -17.35 -18.17
C PHE A 86 -23.59 -17.28 -19.08
N LEU A 87 -23.75 -17.62 -20.37
CA LEU A 87 -22.67 -17.50 -21.35
C LEU A 87 -22.20 -16.05 -21.48
N ALA A 88 -23.13 -15.09 -21.50
CA ALA A 88 -22.82 -13.66 -21.49
C ALA A 88 -21.99 -13.25 -20.27
N ALA A 89 -22.38 -13.66 -19.06
CA ALA A 89 -21.64 -13.36 -17.84
C ALA A 89 -20.24 -13.99 -17.82
N LEU A 90 -20.03 -15.11 -18.52
CA LEU A 90 -18.73 -15.77 -18.63
C LEU A 90 -17.81 -15.15 -19.69
N ILE A 91 -18.33 -14.40 -20.67
CA ILE A 91 -17.51 -13.82 -21.74
C ILE A 91 -16.40 -12.93 -21.18
N GLN A 92 -16.71 -12.01 -20.26
CA GLN A 92 -15.69 -11.11 -19.72
C GLN A 92 -14.62 -11.84 -18.90
N PRO A 93 -14.94 -12.70 -17.91
CA PRO A 93 -13.92 -13.47 -17.20
C PRO A 93 -13.07 -14.38 -18.10
N LEU A 94 -13.69 -15.04 -19.09
CA LEU A 94 -12.96 -15.90 -20.03
C LEU A 94 -12.06 -15.09 -20.96
N LEU A 95 -12.51 -13.91 -21.41
CA LEU A 95 -11.68 -13.01 -22.19
C LEU A 95 -10.49 -12.52 -21.37
N ASN A 96 -10.71 -12.11 -20.12
CA ASN A 96 -9.62 -11.74 -19.20
C ASN A 96 -8.64 -12.89 -19.04
N LEU A 97 -9.11 -14.10 -18.75
CA LEU A 97 -8.25 -15.28 -18.59
C LEU A 97 -7.41 -15.53 -19.85
N SER A 98 -8.01 -15.41 -21.04
CA SER A 98 -7.31 -15.62 -22.31
C SER A 98 -6.26 -14.55 -22.63
N LEU A 99 -6.48 -13.30 -22.19
CA LEU A 99 -5.62 -12.16 -22.51
C LEU A 99 -4.57 -11.88 -21.44
N THR A 100 -4.87 -12.17 -20.16
CA THR A 100 -4.05 -11.76 -19.01
C THR A 100 -3.68 -12.91 -18.08
N GLY A 101 -4.27 -14.10 -18.25
CA GLY A 101 -4.09 -15.23 -17.33
C GLY A 101 -4.90 -15.13 -16.03
N ALA A 102 -5.70 -14.09 -15.82
CA ALA A 102 -6.53 -13.91 -14.63
C ALA A 102 -8.02 -13.81 -14.98
N LEU A 103 -8.89 -14.47 -14.20
CA LEU A 103 -10.35 -14.37 -14.38
C LEU A 103 -10.90 -12.98 -14.02
N SER A 104 -10.26 -12.33 -13.05
CA SER A 104 -10.74 -11.08 -12.46
C SER A 104 -10.30 -9.87 -13.25
N ALA A 105 -11.23 -8.98 -13.59
CA ALA A 105 -10.92 -7.71 -14.24
C ALA A 105 -10.13 -6.79 -13.28
N SER A 106 -9.11 -6.10 -13.77
CA SER A 106 -8.27 -5.20 -12.95
C SER A 106 -9.09 -4.12 -12.23
N GLY A 107 -10.16 -3.61 -12.85
CA GLY A 107 -11.05 -2.64 -12.20
C GLY A 107 -11.76 -3.18 -10.96
N MET A 108 -12.10 -4.47 -10.93
CA MET A 108 -12.64 -5.13 -9.74
C MET A 108 -11.56 -5.35 -8.70
N GLN A 109 -10.37 -5.81 -9.11
CA GLN A 109 -9.25 -6.02 -8.20
C GLN A 109 -8.85 -4.72 -7.48
N ALA A 110 -8.72 -3.62 -8.21
CA ALA A 110 -8.29 -2.34 -7.67
C ALA A 110 -9.32 -1.62 -6.76
N LYS A 111 -10.60 -2.02 -6.79
CA LYS A 111 -11.71 -1.27 -6.15
C LYS A 111 -12.66 -2.09 -5.28
N SER A 112 -12.59 -3.42 -5.28
CA SER A 112 -13.45 -4.26 -4.43
C SER A 112 -12.83 -4.57 -3.07
N TYR A 113 -13.69 -4.58 -2.03
CA TYR A 113 -13.36 -5.04 -0.68
C TYR A 113 -12.79 -6.47 -0.65
N LEU A 114 -13.15 -7.30 -1.65
CA LEU A 114 -12.69 -8.69 -1.76
C LEU A 114 -11.19 -8.82 -2.04
N TYR A 115 -10.53 -7.73 -2.43
CA TYR A 115 -9.11 -7.67 -2.76
C TYR A 115 -8.35 -6.75 -1.79
N GLU A 116 -8.89 -6.50 -0.59
CA GLU A 116 -8.15 -5.81 0.46
C GLU A 116 -6.98 -6.69 0.95
N VAL A 117 -5.86 -6.03 1.27
CA VAL A 117 -4.60 -6.66 1.68
C VAL A 117 -4.14 -6.07 3.01
N PRO A 118 -3.85 -6.88 4.04
CA PRO A 118 -4.09 -8.32 4.10
C PRO A 118 -5.60 -8.65 4.11
N PRO A 119 -5.99 -9.88 3.78
CA PRO A 119 -7.39 -10.31 3.94
C PRO A 119 -7.84 -10.22 5.40
N ASP A 120 -8.94 -9.51 5.65
CA ASP A 120 -9.62 -9.42 6.96
C ASP A 120 -11.12 -9.61 6.73
N TRP A 121 -11.55 -10.87 6.64
CA TRP A 121 -12.93 -11.24 6.31
C TRP A 121 -13.97 -10.62 7.26
N PRO A 122 -13.80 -10.65 8.60
CA PRO A 122 -14.73 -9.96 9.49
C PRO A 122 -14.90 -8.49 9.14
N ARG A 123 -13.81 -7.74 8.88
CA ARG A 123 -13.91 -6.32 8.54
C ARG A 123 -14.47 -6.10 7.14
N GLN A 124 -14.03 -6.87 6.15
CA GLN A 124 -14.53 -6.78 4.77
C GLN A 124 -16.04 -7.02 4.72
N LEU A 125 -16.53 -8.08 5.38
CA LEU A 125 -17.97 -8.36 5.48
C LEU A 125 -18.72 -7.22 6.20
N THR A 126 -18.13 -6.65 7.25
CA THR A 126 -18.70 -5.49 7.95
C THR A 126 -18.80 -4.28 7.01
N SER A 127 -17.73 -3.97 6.26
CA SER A 127 -17.71 -2.84 5.33
C SER A 127 -18.64 -3.03 4.13
N ILE A 128 -18.79 -4.26 3.62
CA ILE A 128 -19.79 -4.61 2.60
C ILE A 128 -21.21 -4.40 3.16
N ALA A 129 -21.49 -4.86 4.37
CA ALA A 129 -22.79 -4.67 5.02
C ALA A 129 -23.10 -3.19 5.29
N GLU A 130 -22.13 -2.43 5.81
CA GLU A 130 -22.22 -0.98 6.00
C GLU A 130 -22.51 -0.27 4.67
N THR A 131 -21.82 -0.65 3.60
CA THR A 131 -22.03 -0.12 2.23
C THR A 131 -23.42 -0.44 1.73
N PHE A 132 -23.88 -1.68 1.88
CA PHE A 132 -25.22 -2.12 1.51
C PHE A 132 -26.31 -1.31 2.24
N VAL A 133 -26.21 -1.18 3.56
CA VAL A 133 -27.13 -0.38 4.38
C VAL A 133 -27.09 1.09 3.97
N ARG A 134 -25.88 1.63 3.71
CA ARG A 134 -25.71 3.01 3.26
C ARG A 134 -26.38 3.28 1.91
N ILE A 135 -26.30 2.35 0.95
CA ILE A 135 -26.99 2.48 -0.35
C ILE A 135 -28.48 2.71 -0.11
N TRP A 136 -29.13 1.86 0.69
CA TRP A 136 -30.55 2.00 1.00
C TRP A 136 -30.86 3.27 1.77
N ARG A 137 -30.08 3.58 2.81
CA ARG A 137 -30.25 4.81 3.60
C ARG A 137 -30.24 6.05 2.70
N GLU A 138 -29.24 6.20 1.83
CA GLU A 138 -29.14 7.36 0.94
C GLU A 138 -30.26 7.40 -0.11
N LEU A 139 -30.74 6.25 -0.61
CA LEU A 139 -31.90 6.21 -1.50
C LEU A 139 -33.17 6.76 -0.82
N PHE A 140 -33.36 6.51 0.48
CA PHE A 140 -34.51 6.98 1.25
C PHE A 140 -34.34 8.38 1.88
N THR A 141 -33.12 8.89 2.01
CA THR A 141 -32.86 10.19 2.67
C THR A 141 -32.49 11.32 1.72
N ASP A 142 -31.97 11.05 0.52
CA ASP A 142 -31.59 12.12 -0.42
C ASP A 142 -32.82 12.70 -1.13
N ALA A 143 -33.24 13.89 -0.69
CA ALA A 143 -34.38 14.61 -1.24
C ALA A 143 -33.99 15.83 -2.09
N LEU A 144 -32.70 16.15 -2.20
CA LEU A 144 -32.24 17.45 -2.73
C LEU A 144 -31.32 17.34 -3.95
N LEU A 145 -30.44 16.36 -4.00
CA LEU A 145 -29.48 16.22 -5.11
C LEU A 145 -29.96 15.19 -6.13
N TYR A 146 -30.46 14.04 -5.68
CA TYR A 146 -30.95 12.98 -6.56
C TYR A 146 -32.47 12.80 -6.51
N ASN A 147 -33.19 13.51 -5.62
CA ASN A 147 -34.63 13.36 -5.39
C ASN A 147 -35.07 11.91 -5.08
N THR A 148 -34.14 11.02 -4.71
CA THR A 148 -34.40 9.59 -4.57
C THR A 148 -35.38 9.28 -3.47
N ALA A 149 -35.40 10.07 -2.39
CA ALA A 149 -36.33 9.88 -1.28
C ALA A 149 -37.80 9.91 -1.74
N PHE A 150 -38.17 10.86 -2.61
CA PHE A 150 -39.52 10.96 -3.14
C PHE A 150 -39.90 9.71 -3.95
N PHE A 151 -39.01 9.27 -4.84
CA PHE A 151 -39.24 8.09 -5.66
C PHE A 151 -39.25 6.80 -4.83
N ALA A 152 -38.35 6.67 -3.85
CA ALA A 152 -38.25 5.51 -2.98
C ALA A 152 -39.50 5.35 -2.10
N LEU A 153 -40.00 6.44 -1.50
CA LEU A 153 -41.22 6.42 -0.69
C LEU A 153 -42.46 6.03 -1.52
N LEU A 154 -42.61 6.58 -2.72
CA LEU A 154 -43.70 6.23 -3.62
C LEU A 154 -43.57 4.80 -4.17
N ALA A 155 -42.35 4.34 -4.43
CA ALA A 155 -42.07 2.98 -4.87
C ALA A 155 -42.25 1.93 -3.76
N LEU A 156 -42.32 2.32 -2.49
CA LEU A 156 -42.45 1.39 -1.37
C LEU A 156 -43.72 0.52 -1.50
N ALA A 157 -44.86 1.12 -1.85
CA ALA A 157 -46.12 0.39 -2.02
C ALA A 157 -46.04 -0.74 -3.07
N PRO A 158 -45.58 -0.50 -4.31
CA PRO A 158 -45.43 -1.58 -5.29
C PRO A 158 -44.31 -2.57 -4.94
N ILE A 159 -43.25 -2.15 -4.23
CA ILE A 159 -42.22 -3.08 -3.72
C ILE A 159 -42.83 -4.04 -2.70
N LEU A 160 -43.58 -3.53 -1.72
CA LEU A 160 -44.28 -4.35 -0.72
C LEU A 160 -45.32 -5.27 -1.37
N LEU A 161 -46.03 -4.78 -2.39
CA LEU A 161 -46.96 -5.59 -3.17
C LEU A 161 -46.24 -6.72 -3.92
N ALA A 162 -45.10 -6.44 -4.55
CA ALA A 162 -44.28 -7.46 -5.21
C ALA A 162 -43.77 -8.51 -4.23
N LEU A 163 -43.29 -8.10 -3.05
CA LEU A 163 -42.87 -9.01 -1.98
C LEU A 163 -44.05 -9.87 -1.49
N TRP A 164 -45.21 -9.28 -1.27
CA TRP A 164 -46.42 -10.00 -0.88
C TRP A 164 -46.88 -11.01 -1.94
N GLN A 165 -46.83 -10.62 -3.22
CA GLN A 165 -47.11 -11.49 -4.37
C GLN A 165 -46.14 -12.68 -4.44
N LEU A 166 -44.85 -12.43 -4.19
CA LEU A 166 -43.82 -13.47 -4.11
C LEU A 166 -44.11 -14.46 -2.98
N LEU A 167 -44.43 -13.96 -1.77
CA LEU A 167 -44.80 -14.79 -0.61
C LEU A 167 -46.08 -15.62 -0.86
N ARG A 168 -47.04 -15.07 -1.60
CA ARG A 168 -48.32 -15.74 -1.96
C ARG A 168 -48.22 -16.58 -3.23
N ARG A 169 -47.05 -16.68 -3.86
CA ARG A 169 -46.80 -17.36 -5.15
C ARG A 169 -47.73 -16.91 -6.30
N ARG A 170 -48.26 -15.68 -6.25
CA ARG A 170 -49.11 -15.09 -7.31
C ARG A 170 -48.30 -14.09 -8.12
N ALA A 171 -48.23 -14.23 -9.44
CA ALA A 171 -47.39 -13.37 -10.31
C ALA A 171 -45.92 -13.27 -9.84
N ALA A 172 -45.42 -14.33 -9.19
CA ALA A 172 -44.13 -14.37 -8.52
C ALA A 172 -42.94 -14.10 -9.47
N SER A 173 -43.09 -14.38 -10.77
CA SER A 173 -42.02 -14.25 -11.75
C SER A 173 -41.54 -12.81 -11.95
N LEU A 174 -42.47 -11.85 -12.11
CA LEU A 174 -42.13 -10.44 -12.31
C LEU A 174 -41.69 -9.78 -10.99
N ALA A 175 -42.36 -10.13 -9.89
CA ALA A 175 -41.98 -9.69 -8.55
C ALA A 175 -40.56 -10.15 -8.18
N LEU A 176 -40.19 -11.38 -8.53
CA LEU A 176 -38.85 -11.93 -8.34
C LEU A 176 -37.80 -11.16 -9.14
N LEU A 177 -38.08 -10.83 -10.41
CA LEU A 177 -37.19 -10.04 -11.25
C LEU A 177 -36.92 -8.65 -10.64
N ILE A 178 -37.97 -7.97 -10.16
CA ILE A 178 -37.86 -6.67 -9.48
C ILE A 178 -37.05 -6.80 -8.18
N ALA A 179 -37.30 -7.85 -7.39
CA ALA A 179 -36.57 -8.09 -6.13
C ALA A 179 -35.08 -8.37 -6.37
N LEU A 180 -34.74 -9.19 -7.36
CA LEU A 180 -33.35 -9.48 -7.73
C LEU A 180 -32.62 -8.24 -8.24
N TRP A 181 -33.31 -7.39 -9.00
CA TRP A 181 -32.73 -6.13 -9.41
C TRP A 181 -32.49 -5.23 -8.19
N LEU A 182 -33.50 -4.97 -7.36
CA LEU A 182 -33.35 -4.07 -6.21
C LEU A 182 -32.30 -4.56 -5.19
N ILE A 183 -32.44 -5.79 -4.72
CA ILE A 183 -31.60 -6.34 -3.66
C ILE A 183 -30.28 -6.86 -4.21
N GLY A 184 -30.33 -7.62 -5.30
CA GLY A 184 -29.13 -8.22 -5.89
C GLY A 184 -28.18 -7.19 -6.50
N LEU A 185 -28.70 -6.14 -7.16
CA LEU A 185 -27.84 -5.07 -7.68
C LEU A 185 -27.24 -4.22 -6.55
N ALA A 186 -27.99 -3.95 -5.49
CA ALA A 186 -27.46 -3.29 -4.30
C ALA A 186 -26.38 -4.15 -3.62
N ALA A 187 -26.59 -5.47 -3.53
CA ALA A 187 -25.64 -6.41 -2.93
C ALA A 187 -24.33 -6.49 -3.71
N ILE A 188 -24.39 -6.64 -5.04
CA ILE A 188 -23.16 -6.70 -5.86
C ILE A 188 -22.45 -5.35 -5.92
N THR A 189 -23.20 -4.24 -5.95
CA THR A 189 -22.62 -2.89 -5.85
C THR A 189 -21.91 -2.68 -4.52
N ALA A 190 -22.41 -3.26 -3.43
CA ALA A 190 -21.82 -3.15 -2.10
C ALA A 190 -20.46 -3.84 -1.96
N LEU A 191 -20.05 -4.66 -2.94
CA LEU A 191 -18.71 -5.26 -2.97
C LEU A 191 -17.60 -4.26 -3.35
N VAL A 192 -17.95 -3.06 -3.82
CA VAL A 192 -17.01 -2.07 -4.35
C VAL A 192 -16.82 -0.92 -3.35
N GLU A 193 -15.58 -0.64 -2.96
CA GLU A 193 -15.20 0.47 -2.05
C GLU A 193 -15.60 1.83 -2.63
N THR A 194 -15.50 1.96 -3.96
CA THR A 194 -15.83 3.18 -4.70
C THR A 194 -17.30 3.22 -5.13
N ALA A 195 -18.20 2.47 -4.49
CA ALA A 195 -19.61 2.38 -4.90
C ALA A 195 -20.29 3.75 -5.01
N PHE A 196 -19.92 4.73 -4.20
CA PHE A 196 -20.52 6.07 -4.18
C PHE A 196 -19.79 7.10 -5.04
N TRP A 197 -18.70 6.72 -5.69
CA TRP A 197 -17.91 7.63 -6.53
C TRP A 197 -18.62 7.93 -7.85
N GLN A 198 -18.17 8.99 -8.53
CA GLN A 198 -18.69 9.44 -9.83
C GLN A 198 -20.22 9.53 -9.86
N PHE A 199 -20.78 10.40 -9.03
CA PHE A 199 -22.23 10.63 -8.93
C PHE A 199 -23.08 9.35 -8.77
N LYS A 200 -22.61 8.43 -7.92
CA LYS A 200 -23.32 7.18 -7.58
C LYS A 200 -23.67 6.37 -8.84
N ARG A 201 -22.76 6.30 -9.82
CA ARG A 201 -23.02 5.64 -11.12
C ARG A 201 -23.48 4.19 -10.99
N TYR A 202 -23.04 3.49 -9.93
CA TYR A 202 -23.43 2.10 -9.66
C TYR A 202 -24.89 1.99 -9.15
N GLN A 203 -25.42 3.06 -8.55
CA GLN A 203 -26.78 3.12 -8.01
C GLN A 203 -27.79 3.74 -9.00
N GLN A 204 -27.36 4.45 -10.05
CA GLN A 204 -28.26 5.02 -11.07
C GLN A 204 -29.28 4.00 -11.65
N PRO A 205 -28.91 2.73 -11.91
CA PRO A 205 -29.87 1.67 -12.25
C PRO A 205 -31.00 1.46 -11.24
N LEU A 206 -30.71 1.55 -9.94
CA LEU A 206 -31.72 1.43 -8.88
C LEU A 206 -32.64 2.65 -8.91
N ILE A 207 -32.09 3.86 -9.10
CA ILE A 207 -32.85 5.10 -9.21
C ILE A 207 -33.83 5.04 -10.39
N ALA A 208 -33.38 4.55 -11.55
CA ALA A 208 -34.22 4.35 -12.73
C ALA A 208 -35.42 3.44 -12.45
N LEU A 209 -35.22 2.35 -11.69
CA LEU A 209 -36.29 1.44 -11.30
C LEU A 209 -37.26 2.08 -10.30
N LEU A 210 -36.75 2.77 -9.27
CA LEU A 210 -37.58 3.46 -8.27
C LEU A 210 -38.49 4.50 -8.94
N LEU A 211 -37.96 5.24 -9.90
CA LEU A 211 -38.74 6.20 -10.69
C LEU A 211 -39.90 5.50 -11.42
N LEU A 212 -39.67 4.36 -12.08
CA LEU A 212 -40.75 3.63 -12.74
C LEU A 212 -41.79 3.06 -11.78
N LEU A 213 -41.34 2.50 -10.65
CA LEU A 213 -42.22 1.97 -9.62
C LEU A 213 -43.08 3.08 -9.00
N SER A 214 -42.52 4.29 -8.79
CA SER A 214 -43.30 5.44 -8.35
C SER A 214 -44.40 5.82 -9.35
N GLY A 215 -44.09 5.76 -10.65
CA GLY A 215 -45.07 6.00 -11.71
C GLY A 215 -46.19 4.96 -11.73
N TYR A 216 -45.84 3.69 -11.51
CA TYR A 216 -46.81 2.61 -11.36
C TYR A 216 -47.72 2.84 -10.14
N ALA A 217 -47.16 3.22 -8.99
CA ALA A 217 -47.92 3.54 -7.79
C ALA A 217 -48.92 4.68 -8.01
N ILE A 218 -48.49 5.77 -8.66
CA ILE A 218 -49.36 6.90 -9.00
C ILE A 218 -50.47 6.47 -9.97
N SER A 219 -50.15 5.63 -10.96
CA SER A 219 -51.14 5.15 -11.93
C SER A 219 -52.21 4.23 -11.32
N ALA A 220 -51.90 3.60 -10.18
CA ALA A 220 -52.81 2.72 -9.46
C ALA A 220 -53.79 3.48 -8.54
N LEU A 221 -53.65 4.81 -8.42
CA LEU A 221 -54.58 5.64 -7.63
C LEU A 221 -55.98 5.65 -8.28
N SER A 222 -57.00 5.52 -7.44
CA SER A 222 -58.41 5.45 -7.87
C SER A 222 -58.92 6.76 -8.49
N ALA A 223 -60.08 6.71 -9.16
CA ALA A 223 -60.69 7.89 -9.79
C ALA A 223 -60.92 9.06 -8.79
N TRP A 224 -61.26 8.75 -7.54
CA TRP A 224 -61.46 9.72 -6.47
C TRP A 224 -60.16 10.37 -5.96
N GLN A 225 -59.02 9.71 -6.19
CA GLN A 225 -57.69 10.18 -5.81
C GLN A 225 -56.96 10.88 -6.97
N ARG A 226 -57.62 11.13 -8.11
CA ARG A 226 -56.99 11.76 -9.30
C ARG A 226 -56.36 13.11 -9.00
N ARG A 227 -56.96 13.92 -8.12
CA ARG A 227 -56.38 15.20 -7.69
C ARG A 227 -55.03 15.02 -7.00
N LEU A 228 -54.91 14.02 -6.14
CA LEU A 228 -53.64 13.65 -5.50
C LEU A 228 -52.63 13.15 -6.53
N ALA A 229 -53.05 12.32 -7.49
CA ALA A 229 -52.18 11.86 -8.57
C ALA A 229 -51.61 13.03 -9.40
N TYR A 230 -52.45 14.00 -9.76
CA TYR A 230 -52.02 15.21 -10.48
C TYR A 230 -51.10 16.09 -9.62
N LEU A 231 -51.39 16.26 -8.34
CA LEU A 231 -50.52 16.99 -7.42
C LEU A 231 -49.14 16.32 -7.30
N LEU A 232 -49.09 15.00 -7.10
CA LEU A 232 -47.84 14.24 -7.04
C LEU A 232 -47.06 14.36 -8.35
N LEU A 233 -47.72 14.22 -9.50
CA LEU A 233 -47.07 14.40 -10.81
C LEU A 233 -46.55 15.82 -11.00
N LEU A 234 -47.30 16.85 -10.59
CA LEU A 234 -46.87 18.25 -10.64
C LEU A 234 -45.64 18.47 -9.76
N VAL A 235 -45.69 18.03 -8.50
CA VAL A 235 -44.57 18.13 -7.55
C VAL A 235 -43.33 17.42 -8.08
N LEU A 236 -43.47 16.18 -8.57
CA LEU A 236 -42.36 15.44 -9.15
C LEU A 236 -41.82 16.13 -10.41
N THR A 237 -42.68 16.65 -11.27
CA THR A 237 -42.26 17.34 -12.50
C THR A 237 -41.50 18.62 -12.18
N VAL A 238 -42.04 19.47 -11.30
CA VAL A 238 -41.39 20.71 -10.86
C VAL A 238 -40.07 20.41 -10.15
N SER A 239 -40.07 19.47 -9.21
CA SER A 239 -38.86 19.04 -8.49
C SER A 239 -37.79 18.50 -9.44
N THR A 240 -38.19 17.74 -10.46
CA THR A 240 -37.27 17.18 -11.46
C THR A 240 -36.76 18.25 -12.41
N ALA A 241 -37.58 19.22 -12.82
CA ALA A 241 -37.15 20.34 -13.65
C ALA A 241 -36.12 21.24 -12.92
N LEU A 242 -36.36 21.53 -11.64
CA LEU A 242 -35.39 22.24 -10.80
C LEU A 242 -34.10 21.43 -10.60
N ASN A 243 -34.23 20.12 -10.41
CA ASN A 243 -33.10 19.21 -10.32
C ASN A 243 -32.26 19.23 -11.61
N LEU A 244 -32.88 19.22 -12.78
CA LEU A 244 -32.19 19.25 -14.07
C LEU A 244 -31.30 20.49 -14.22
N ILE A 245 -31.79 21.67 -13.82
CA ILE A 245 -31.02 22.92 -13.86
C ILE A 245 -29.74 22.75 -13.04
N ARG A 246 -29.87 22.31 -11.78
CA ARG A 246 -28.72 22.07 -10.90
C ARG A 246 -27.74 21.06 -11.51
N TRP A 247 -28.24 19.98 -12.10
CA TRP A 247 -27.39 18.98 -12.74
C TRP A 247 -26.72 19.48 -14.02
N SER A 248 -27.35 20.40 -14.77
CA SER A 248 -26.70 21.03 -15.91
C SER A 248 -25.50 21.89 -15.50
N ASP A 249 -25.60 22.58 -14.36
CA ASP A 249 -24.47 23.34 -13.80
C ASP A 249 -23.36 22.39 -13.35
N LEU A 250 -23.69 21.33 -12.60
CA LEU A 250 -22.73 20.31 -12.16
C LEU A 250 -22.03 19.62 -13.35
N TYR A 251 -22.78 19.31 -14.41
CA TYR A 251 -22.22 18.74 -15.63
C TYR A 251 -21.27 19.73 -16.32
N ALA A 252 -21.68 21.01 -16.45
CA ALA A 252 -20.85 22.04 -17.05
C ALA A 252 -19.56 22.30 -16.25
N GLU A 253 -19.63 22.29 -14.92
CA GLU A 253 -18.46 22.40 -14.02
C GLU A 253 -17.49 21.25 -14.22
N ASN A 254 -17.96 20.00 -14.23
CA ASN A 254 -17.09 18.83 -14.40
C ASN A 254 -16.53 18.71 -15.83
N VAL A 255 -17.28 19.09 -16.86
CA VAL A 255 -16.75 19.18 -18.24
C VAL A 255 -15.67 20.26 -18.33
N ARG A 256 -15.87 21.40 -17.65
CA ARG A 256 -14.88 22.47 -17.56
C ARG A 256 -13.62 22.01 -16.84
N GLU A 257 -13.74 21.21 -15.79
CA GLU A 257 -12.61 20.61 -15.08
C GLU A 257 -11.74 19.76 -16.02
N ILE A 258 -12.36 18.83 -16.75
CA ILE A 258 -11.67 17.99 -17.74
C ILE A 258 -11.00 18.87 -18.80
N GLY A 259 -11.73 19.86 -19.32
CA GLY A 259 -11.26 20.72 -20.40
C GLY A 259 -10.11 21.66 -20.02
N LYS A 260 -10.08 22.15 -18.78
CA LYS A 260 -9.08 23.12 -18.31
C LYS A 260 -7.90 22.51 -17.56
N SER A 261 -8.07 21.35 -16.93
CA SER A 261 -6.98 20.67 -16.21
C SER A 261 -6.47 19.46 -17.00
N GLN A 262 -7.27 18.40 -17.10
CA GLN A 262 -6.81 17.10 -17.62
C GLN A 262 -6.41 17.14 -19.10
N ARG A 263 -7.18 17.83 -19.94
CA ARG A 263 -6.89 17.95 -21.37
C ARG A 263 -5.65 18.78 -21.63
N GLU A 264 -5.43 19.86 -20.87
CA GLU A 264 -4.24 20.70 -21.04
C GLU A 264 -2.98 19.98 -20.55
N LEU A 265 -3.07 19.19 -19.45
CA LEU A 265 -2.01 18.25 -19.05
C LEU A 265 -1.69 17.27 -20.18
N ALA A 266 -2.71 16.61 -20.73
CA ALA A 266 -2.51 15.64 -21.79
C ALA A 266 -1.89 16.26 -23.06
N ARG A 267 -2.24 17.50 -23.40
CA ARG A 267 -1.57 18.25 -24.48
C ARG A 267 -0.10 18.57 -24.17
N ALA A 268 0.25 18.79 -22.91
CA ALA A 268 1.64 18.93 -22.51
C ALA A 268 2.38 17.60 -22.64
N VAL A 269 1.75 16.49 -22.25
CA VAL A 269 2.26 15.12 -22.46
C VAL A 269 2.53 14.84 -23.95
N ALA A 270 1.67 15.31 -24.86
CA ALA A 270 1.87 15.13 -26.31
C ALA A 270 3.15 15.80 -26.86
N ARG A 271 3.76 16.72 -26.11
CA ARG A 271 5.03 17.39 -26.48
C ARG A 271 6.27 16.67 -25.96
N LEU A 272 6.10 15.64 -25.13
CA LEU A 272 7.21 14.79 -24.67
C LEU A 272 7.78 13.98 -25.85
N PRO A 273 9.00 13.43 -25.72
CA PRO A 273 9.57 12.54 -26.73
C PRO A 273 8.62 11.40 -27.11
N SER A 274 8.67 10.94 -28.36
CA SER A 274 7.72 9.96 -28.92
C SER A 274 7.74 8.60 -28.23
N GLU A 275 8.92 8.21 -27.76
CA GLU A 275 9.26 6.96 -27.08
C GLU A 275 9.03 7.03 -25.57
N ALA A 276 8.70 8.21 -25.04
CA ALA A 276 8.51 8.41 -23.61
C ALA A 276 7.33 7.59 -23.07
N THR A 277 7.55 6.94 -21.93
CA THR A 277 6.50 6.29 -21.16
C THR A 277 6.03 7.19 -20.02
N VAL A 278 4.71 7.37 -19.91
CA VAL A 278 4.09 8.27 -18.94
C VAL A 278 3.30 7.50 -17.89
N GLY A 279 3.74 7.57 -16.64
CA GLY A 279 3.01 7.06 -15.50
C GLY A 279 1.81 7.96 -15.19
N ALA A 280 0.61 7.39 -15.10
CA ALA A 280 -0.58 8.10 -14.68
C ALA A 280 -1.43 7.23 -13.76
N HIS A 281 -2.23 7.86 -12.90
CA HIS A 281 -3.24 7.18 -12.08
C HIS A 281 -4.66 7.40 -12.63
N ASP A 282 -4.85 8.44 -13.46
CA ASP A 282 -6.05 8.68 -14.25
C ASP A 282 -5.64 8.71 -15.73
N ILE A 283 -5.79 7.54 -16.37
CA ILE A 283 -5.12 7.22 -17.63
C ILE A 283 -5.85 7.79 -18.86
N GLY A 284 -7.15 8.11 -18.73
CA GLY A 284 -8.04 8.28 -19.88
C GLY A 284 -7.63 9.43 -20.80
N ALA A 285 -7.67 10.67 -20.28
CA ALA A 285 -7.30 11.86 -21.05
C ALA A 285 -5.82 11.85 -21.44
N VAL A 286 -4.95 11.40 -20.54
CA VAL A 286 -3.50 11.31 -20.77
C VAL A 286 -3.18 10.42 -21.96
N ARG A 287 -3.75 9.21 -22.03
CA ARG A 287 -3.52 8.30 -23.15
C ARG A 287 -4.17 8.79 -24.44
N TYR A 288 -5.38 9.33 -24.38
CA TYR A 288 -6.15 9.73 -25.57
C TYR A 288 -5.60 10.97 -26.25
N PHE A 289 -5.35 12.06 -25.51
CA PHE A 289 -4.84 13.31 -26.09
C PHE A 289 -3.31 13.42 -26.05
N GLY A 290 -2.64 12.69 -25.16
CA GLY A 290 -1.19 12.72 -25.02
C GLY A 290 -0.45 11.85 -26.03
N GLU A 291 -1.11 10.81 -26.59
CA GLU A 291 -0.53 9.93 -27.62
C GLU A 291 0.89 9.39 -27.27
N ARG A 292 1.09 9.07 -25.98
CA ARG A 292 2.32 8.41 -25.49
C ARG A 292 1.99 7.05 -24.88
N ALA A 293 3.01 6.21 -24.77
CA ALA A 293 2.92 4.98 -24.00
C ALA A 293 2.61 5.35 -22.54
N THR A 294 1.76 4.56 -21.88
CA THR A 294 1.33 4.88 -20.52
C THR A 294 1.47 3.68 -19.59
N TYR A 295 1.94 3.94 -18.38
CA TYR A 295 1.88 3.02 -17.25
C TYR A 295 0.76 3.49 -16.32
N ASP A 296 -0.24 2.65 -16.08
CA ASP A 296 -1.34 2.94 -15.17
C ASP A 296 -1.01 2.42 -13.77
N LEU A 297 -0.76 3.33 -12.84
CA LEU A 297 -0.39 3.01 -11.46
C LEU A 297 -1.52 2.30 -10.70
N VAL A 298 -2.78 2.52 -11.08
CA VAL A 298 -3.94 1.79 -10.51
C VAL A 298 -4.08 0.42 -11.16
N GLY A 299 -3.54 0.25 -12.37
CA GLY A 299 -3.47 -1.02 -13.09
C GLY A 299 -4.71 -1.41 -13.88
N LEU A 300 -5.57 -0.46 -14.27
CA LEU A 300 -6.70 -0.72 -15.16
C LEU A 300 -6.26 -1.09 -16.57
N THR A 301 -5.15 -0.50 -17.05
CA THR A 301 -4.59 -0.77 -18.38
C THR A 301 -3.19 -1.38 -18.35
N THR A 302 -2.60 -1.54 -17.17
CA THR A 302 -1.27 -2.15 -16.99
C THR A 302 -1.39 -3.50 -16.27
N PRO A 303 -0.88 -4.60 -16.85
CA PRO A 303 -0.93 -5.91 -16.22
C PRO A 303 -0.29 -5.91 -14.83
N GLN A 304 -0.89 -6.66 -13.88
CA GLN A 304 -0.40 -6.87 -12.50
C GLN A 304 -0.29 -5.62 -11.60
N ALA A 305 -0.37 -4.41 -12.16
CA ALA A 305 -0.30 -3.17 -11.38
C ALA A 305 -1.50 -3.01 -10.41
N ALA A 306 -2.67 -3.58 -10.71
CA ALA A 306 -3.83 -3.52 -9.82
C ALA A 306 -3.63 -4.29 -8.51
N GLU A 307 -2.90 -5.41 -8.58
CA GLU A 307 -2.52 -6.19 -7.40
C GLU A 307 -1.48 -5.42 -6.57
N ALA A 308 -0.42 -4.91 -7.21
CA ALA A 308 0.58 -4.08 -6.56
C ALA A 308 -0.03 -2.83 -5.88
N TRP A 309 -1.01 -2.18 -6.53
CA TRP A 309 -1.76 -1.06 -5.98
C TRP A 309 -2.51 -1.40 -4.70
N ARG A 310 -3.05 -2.63 -4.60
CA ARG A 310 -3.68 -3.13 -3.36
C ARG A 310 -2.66 -3.41 -2.27
N HIS A 311 -1.46 -3.82 -2.63
CA HIS A 311 -0.36 -4.00 -1.70
C HIS A 311 0.28 -2.68 -1.24
N GLY A 312 -0.11 -1.53 -1.80
CA GLY A 312 0.31 -0.20 -1.33
C GLY A 312 1.47 0.41 -2.13
N PRO A 313 1.93 1.61 -1.73
CA PRO A 313 2.94 2.37 -2.46
C PRO A 313 4.29 1.65 -2.61
N GLY A 314 4.71 0.85 -1.64
CA GLY A 314 5.95 0.06 -1.76
C GLY A 314 5.88 -0.97 -2.89
N ALA A 315 4.84 -1.80 -2.90
CA ALA A 315 4.65 -2.79 -3.96
C ALA A 315 4.38 -2.15 -5.33
N THR A 316 3.67 -1.01 -5.35
CA THR A 316 3.46 -0.23 -6.57
C THR A 316 4.78 0.30 -7.13
N PHE A 317 5.69 0.77 -6.26
CA PHE A 317 7.03 1.19 -6.65
C PHE A 317 7.84 0.02 -7.22
N GLU A 318 7.92 -1.10 -6.52
CA GLU A 318 8.71 -2.27 -6.97
C GLU A 318 8.22 -2.80 -8.33
N GLN A 319 6.90 -2.94 -8.48
CA GLN A 319 6.30 -3.36 -9.76
C GLN A 319 6.61 -2.38 -10.89
N MET A 320 6.54 -1.07 -10.60
CA MET A 320 6.81 -0.03 -11.59
C MET A 320 8.30 0.02 -11.96
N TYR A 321 9.20 -0.15 -10.99
CA TYR A 321 10.64 -0.12 -11.19
C TYR A 321 11.13 -1.33 -12.01
N ALA A 322 10.57 -2.52 -11.76
CA ALA A 322 10.88 -3.75 -12.49
C ALA A 322 10.19 -3.84 -13.87
N SER A 323 9.23 -2.97 -14.16
CA SER A 323 8.46 -3.01 -15.40
C SER A 323 9.29 -2.61 -16.62
N ALA A 324 9.08 -3.32 -17.73
CA ALA A 324 9.57 -2.90 -19.05
C ALA A 324 8.97 -1.56 -19.52
N TRP A 325 7.86 -1.13 -18.90
CA TRP A 325 7.15 0.11 -19.14
C TRP A 325 7.40 1.13 -18.02
N ARG A 326 8.56 1.06 -17.35
CA ARG A 326 8.92 1.99 -16.28
C ARG A 326 8.80 3.43 -16.79
N PRO A 327 8.03 4.31 -16.11
CA PRO A 327 7.81 5.68 -16.56
C PRO A 327 9.08 6.54 -16.62
N ASP A 328 9.21 7.32 -17.70
CA ASP A 328 10.16 8.42 -17.82
C ASP A 328 9.59 9.73 -17.26
N TYR A 329 8.26 9.85 -17.27
CA TYR A 329 7.50 11.01 -16.81
C TYR A 329 6.26 10.58 -16.04
N PHE A 330 5.73 11.46 -15.20
CA PHE A 330 4.46 11.23 -14.48
C PHE A 330 3.46 12.35 -14.74
N ALA A 331 2.22 12.00 -15.08
CA ALA A 331 1.09 12.92 -15.24
C ALA A 331 0.03 12.53 -14.20
N ILE A 332 0.04 13.20 -13.04
CA ILE A 332 -0.60 12.64 -11.84
C ILE A 332 -1.13 13.70 -10.85
N TYR A 333 -2.14 13.35 -10.02
CA TYR A 333 -2.47 14.13 -8.82
C TYR A 333 -1.53 13.67 -7.68
N PRO A 334 -0.64 14.53 -7.17
CA PRO A 334 0.41 14.13 -6.23
C PRO A 334 -0.13 13.73 -4.85
N ASP A 335 -1.34 14.18 -4.50
CA ASP A 335 -1.98 14.00 -3.20
C ASP A 335 -3.12 12.95 -3.22
N ALA A 336 -3.32 12.25 -4.34
CA ALA A 336 -4.34 11.21 -4.42
C ALA A 336 -3.87 9.92 -3.72
N ARG A 337 -4.64 9.48 -2.70
CA ARG A 337 -4.44 8.19 -1.99
C ARG A 337 -3.01 8.02 -1.46
N SER A 338 -2.23 7.11 -2.04
CA SER A 338 -0.86 6.75 -1.62
C SER A 338 0.22 7.52 -2.38
N LEU A 339 -0.15 8.40 -3.32
CA LEU A 339 0.81 9.05 -4.21
C LEU A 339 1.73 10.06 -3.51
N THR A 340 1.34 10.54 -2.31
CA THR A 340 2.19 11.37 -1.46
C THR A 340 3.52 10.69 -1.11
N TYR A 341 3.56 9.36 -1.00
CA TYR A 341 4.82 8.63 -0.76
C TYR A 341 5.79 8.77 -1.93
N PHE A 342 5.29 8.81 -3.17
CA PHE A 342 6.13 8.98 -4.36
C PHE A 342 6.69 10.40 -4.46
N VAL A 343 5.91 11.41 -4.03
CA VAL A 343 6.41 12.78 -3.86
C VAL A 343 7.52 12.82 -2.80
N GLN A 344 7.28 12.22 -1.63
CA GLN A 344 8.23 12.23 -0.50
C GLN A 344 9.52 11.45 -0.79
N SER A 345 9.43 10.35 -1.54
CA SER A 345 10.60 9.59 -2.00
C SER A 345 11.42 10.33 -3.06
N GLY A 346 10.85 11.34 -3.74
CA GLY A 346 11.51 12.08 -4.81
C GLY A 346 11.43 11.40 -6.20
N ILE A 347 10.71 10.29 -6.34
CA ILE A 347 10.50 9.63 -7.65
C ILE A 347 9.78 10.58 -8.62
N PHE A 348 8.83 11.36 -8.10
CA PHE A 348 8.28 12.50 -8.80
C PHE A 348 9.28 13.64 -8.71
N GLY A 349 10.27 13.63 -9.61
CA GLY A 349 11.41 14.53 -9.62
C GLY A 349 11.05 15.94 -10.07
N GLU A 350 11.66 16.40 -11.16
CA GLU A 350 11.48 17.77 -11.66
C GLU A 350 10.03 18.02 -12.13
N ILE A 351 9.41 19.10 -11.67
CA ILE A 351 8.10 19.55 -12.16
C ILE A 351 8.28 20.26 -13.50
N LEU A 352 7.69 19.70 -14.56
CA LEU A 352 7.67 20.26 -15.90
C LEU A 352 6.42 21.11 -16.18
N GLY A 353 5.36 20.92 -15.40
CA GLY A 353 4.13 21.69 -15.53
C GLY A 353 3.12 21.41 -14.43
N ALA A 354 2.31 22.42 -14.10
CA ALA A 354 1.23 22.33 -13.12
C ALA A 354 -0.11 22.68 -13.79
N PHE A 355 -1.13 21.88 -13.52
CA PHE A 355 -2.45 21.94 -14.15
C PHE A 355 -3.52 21.96 -13.05
N PRO A 356 -3.73 23.13 -12.41
CA PRO A 356 -4.55 23.25 -11.21
C PRO A 356 -6.00 22.84 -11.49
N SER A 357 -6.67 22.32 -10.46
CA SER A 357 -8.10 22.06 -10.53
C SER A 357 -8.90 23.36 -10.59
N THR A 358 -10.01 23.35 -11.32
CA THR A 358 -11.03 24.42 -11.31
C THR A 358 -11.92 24.38 -10.07
N ARG A 359 -11.74 23.37 -9.19
CA ARG A 359 -12.45 23.17 -7.92
C ARG A 359 -13.98 23.21 -8.09
N PRO A 360 -14.55 22.30 -8.90
CA PRO A 360 -15.99 22.22 -9.07
C PRO A 360 -16.70 22.02 -7.71
N SER A 361 -17.93 22.50 -7.59
CA SER A 361 -18.71 22.43 -6.34
C SER A 361 -18.95 21.01 -5.86
N ILE A 362 -19.08 20.07 -6.80
CA ILE A 362 -19.00 18.63 -6.56
C ILE A 362 -18.06 18.03 -7.60
N ASN A 363 -16.87 17.65 -7.16
CA ASN A 363 -15.84 17.08 -8.01
C ASN A 363 -16.06 15.58 -8.23
N VAL A 364 -16.30 15.20 -9.48
CA VAL A 364 -16.31 13.80 -9.92
C VAL A 364 -15.39 13.52 -11.10
N ALA A 365 -14.85 14.58 -11.71
CA ALA A 365 -13.94 14.49 -12.85
C ALA A 365 -12.49 14.27 -12.41
N SER A 366 -12.05 14.95 -11.34
CA SER A 366 -10.68 14.88 -10.84
C SER A 366 -10.60 14.07 -9.54
N ALA A 367 -9.45 13.45 -9.29
CA ALA A 367 -9.24 12.68 -8.06
C ALA A 367 -9.09 13.57 -6.81
N THR A 368 -8.51 14.77 -6.98
CA THR A 368 -8.31 15.76 -5.91
C THR A 368 -8.51 17.19 -6.42
N ASP A 369 -8.63 18.14 -5.49
CA ASP A 369 -8.81 19.57 -5.78
C ASP A 369 -7.48 20.35 -5.91
N SER A 370 -6.33 19.66 -5.79
CA SER A 370 -5.00 20.25 -5.97
C SER A 370 -4.64 20.43 -7.45
N GLY A 371 -5.17 19.56 -8.32
CA GLY A 371 -4.84 19.50 -9.74
C GLY A 371 -3.71 18.52 -10.05
N GLN A 372 -3.39 18.39 -11.34
CA GLN A 372 -2.38 17.44 -11.81
C GLN A 372 -1.07 18.14 -12.11
N PHE A 373 0.01 17.36 -12.07
CA PHE A 373 1.35 17.82 -12.34
C PHE A 373 2.01 16.86 -13.33
N LEU A 374 2.85 17.45 -14.18
CA LEU A 374 3.74 16.72 -15.07
C LEU A 374 5.14 16.72 -14.46
N TYR A 375 5.67 15.55 -14.15
CA TYR A 375 7.02 15.37 -13.59
C TYR A 375 7.94 14.65 -14.58
N ARG A 376 9.23 14.95 -14.55
CA ARG A 376 10.28 14.03 -15.00
C ARG A 376 10.55 13.03 -13.86
N ALA A 377 10.56 11.75 -14.18
CA ALA A 377 10.84 10.71 -13.19
C ALA A 377 12.31 10.77 -12.74
N ASP A 378 12.57 10.54 -11.46
CA ASP A 378 13.92 10.35 -10.91
C ASP A 378 14.04 8.96 -10.28
N TRP A 379 14.80 8.09 -10.96
CA TRP A 379 15.07 6.72 -10.54
C TRP A 379 16.47 6.53 -9.95
N THR A 380 17.22 7.63 -9.75
CA THR A 380 18.65 7.60 -9.42
C THR A 380 18.95 6.71 -8.22
N TYR A 381 18.18 6.86 -7.14
CA TYR A 381 18.43 6.13 -5.89
C TYR A 381 17.83 4.72 -5.85
N ALA A 382 16.91 4.38 -6.75
CA ALA A 382 16.35 3.03 -6.87
C ALA A 382 17.37 2.02 -7.39
N ALA A 383 18.35 2.46 -8.21
CA ALA A 383 19.42 1.62 -8.75
C ALA A 383 20.31 0.99 -7.67
N TYR A 384 20.36 1.56 -6.47
CA TYR A 384 21.16 1.06 -5.35
C TYR A 384 20.39 0.10 -4.43
N ALA A 385 19.11 -0.17 -4.71
CA ALA A 385 18.27 -0.98 -3.84
C ALA A 385 18.79 -2.42 -3.70
N ALA A 386 19.23 -3.04 -4.80
CA ALA A 386 19.54 -4.47 -4.85
C ALA A 386 20.89 -4.91 -4.21
N GLN A 387 21.58 -4.05 -3.45
CA GLN A 387 22.89 -4.39 -2.86
C GLN A 387 23.07 -3.89 -1.41
N PRO A 388 23.86 -4.59 -0.58
CA PRO A 388 24.30 -4.09 0.72
C PRO A 388 25.24 -2.88 0.61
N MET A 389 25.12 -1.95 1.54
CA MET A 389 25.78 -0.65 1.55
C MET A 389 26.51 -0.35 2.86
N GLN A 390 26.15 -1.04 3.95
CA GLN A 390 26.73 -0.77 5.26
C GLN A 390 28.16 -1.34 5.34
N PRO A 391 29.17 -0.55 5.77
CA PRO A 391 30.56 -1.01 5.84
C PRO A 391 30.74 -2.28 6.68
N SER A 392 30.08 -2.35 7.83
CA SER A 392 30.13 -3.52 8.71
C SER A 392 29.56 -4.76 8.04
N THR A 393 28.48 -4.64 7.26
CA THR A 393 27.96 -5.76 6.47
C THR A 393 28.94 -6.18 5.39
N ARG A 394 29.47 -5.24 4.60
CA ARG A 394 30.38 -5.55 3.48
C ARG A 394 31.64 -6.27 3.93
N ALA A 395 32.20 -5.91 5.09
CA ALA A 395 33.36 -6.59 5.67
C ALA A 395 33.07 -8.07 5.99
N GLU A 396 31.84 -8.43 6.33
CA GLU A 396 31.42 -9.81 6.59
C GLU A 396 31.21 -10.63 5.32
N LEU A 397 31.12 -9.99 4.15
CA LEU A 397 30.89 -10.65 2.86
C LEU A 397 32.17 -10.94 2.09
N GLU A 398 33.34 -10.60 2.63
CA GLU A 398 34.61 -10.94 2.00
C GLU A 398 34.78 -12.47 1.88
N GLY A 399 34.86 -12.96 0.64
CA GLY A 399 34.95 -14.40 0.36
C GLY A 399 33.61 -15.14 0.35
N PHE A 400 32.49 -14.43 0.46
CA PHE A 400 31.16 -14.98 0.25
C PHE A 400 30.61 -14.61 -1.14
N HIS A 401 29.74 -15.45 -1.70
CA HIS A 401 29.01 -15.16 -2.93
C HIS A 401 27.50 -15.13 -2.70
N LEU A 402 26.79 -14.28 -3.45
CA LEU A 402 25.33 -14.19 -3.40
C LEU A 402 24.74 -15.47 -3.97
N VAL A 403 23.88 -16.15 -3.21
CA VAL A 403 23.18 -17.38 -3.64
C VAL A 403 21.70 -17.15 -3.92
N ASP A 404 21.09 -16.22 -3.19
CA ASP A 404 19.69 -15.84 -3.39
C ASP A 404 19.41 -14.45 -2.84
N SER A 405 18.26 -13.87 -3.21
CA SER A 405 17.82 -12.57 -2.70
C SER A 405 16.31 -12.41 -2.78
N LEU A 406 15.72 -11.84 -1.73
CA LEU A 406 14.29 -11.53 -1.64
C LEU A 406 14.10 -10.02 -1.53
N ASN A 407 13.51 -9.43 -2.56
CA ASN A 407 13.02 -8.05 -2.54
C ASN A 407 11.61 -8.01 -1.92
N VAL A 408 11.45 -7.32 -0.79
CA VAL A 408 10.18 -7.23 -0.07
C VAL A 408 9.27 -6.22 -0.77
N ALA A 409 7.96 -6.45 -0.76
CA ALA A 409 6.96 -5.71 -1.54
C ALA A 409 7.02 -5.93 -3.06
N HIS A 410 8.10 -6.47 -3.63
CA HIS A 410 8.12 -6.94 -5.01
C HIS A 410 7.38 -8.27 -5.15
N LEU A 411 6.12 -8.23 -5.59
CA LEU A 411 5.21 -9.39 -5.55
C LEU A 411 5.74 -10.62 -6.31
N ALA A 412 6.45 -10.44 -7.42
CA ALA A 412 7.06 -11.55 -8.14
C ALA A 412 8.21 -12.20 -7.35
N SER A 413 9.04 -11.39 -6.67
CA SER A 413 10.08 -11.89 -5.76
C SER A 413 9.45 -12.61 -4.57
N GLU A 414 8.43 -12.02 -3.94
CA GLU A 414 7.72 -12.65 -2.84
C GLU A 414 7.08 -13.99 -3.24
N GLY A 415 6.42 -14.04 -4.39
CA GLY A 415 5.84 -15.26 -4.93
C GLY A 415 6.87 -16.36 -5.19
N ALA A 416 8.05 -16.00 -5.72
CA ALA A 416 9.14 -16.95 -5.97
C ALA A 416 9.70 -17.60 -4.69
N HIS A 417 9.54 -16.95 -3.54
CA HIS A 417 10.04 -17.42 -2.23
C HIS A 417 8.94 -17.96 -1.32
N GLY A 418 7.68 -18.04 -1.79
CA GLY A 418 6.54 -18.41 -0.95
C GLY A 418 6.40 -17.49 0.27
N TYR A 419 6.69 -16.19 0.09
CA TYR A 419 6.72 -15.21 1.16
C TYR A 419 5.34 -15.04 1.80
N THR A 420 5.29 -15.19 3.12
CA THR A 420 4.10 -15.00 3.95
C THR A 420 4.43 -14.03 5.08
N TRP A 421 3.43 -13.29 5.54
CA TRP A 421 3.59 -12.29 6.58
C TRP A 421 2.31 -12.18 7.39
N TRP A 422 2.43 -11.76 8.65
CA TRP A 422 1.29 -11.63 9.56
C TRP A 422 1.43 -10.40 10.45
N GLN A 423 0.29 -9.99 11.00
CA GLN A 423 0.16 -8.88 11.91
C GLN A 423 -0.17 -9.45 13.30
N ALA A 424 0.59 -9.08 14.33
CA ALA A 424 0.29 -9.47 15.71
C ALA A 424 -0.89 -8.66 16.28
N TRP A 425 -1.08 -7.44 15.80
CA TRP A 425 -2.27 -6.62 16.06
C TRP A 425 -2.68 -5.83 14.83
N ARG A 426 -3.90 -5.32 14.88
CA ARG A 426 -4.48 -4.51 13.82
C ARG A 426 -3.73 -3.19 13.66
N ARG A 427 -3.43 -2.83 12.41
CA ARG A 427 -2.90 -1.52 12.04
C ARG A 427 -3.78 -0.84 10.99
N TYR A 428 -3.63 0.48 10.89
CA TYR A 428 -4.18 1.27 9.79
C TYR A 428 -3.09 1.57 8.75
N GLY A 429 -3.48 2.11 7.60
CA GLY A 429 -2.55 2.49 6.52
C GLY A 429 -2.22 1.34 5.55
N PHE A 430 -1.28 1.62 4.63
CA PHE A 430 -0.93 0.70 3.56
C PHE A 430 -0.06 -0.48 4.03
N PRO A 431 -0.15 -1.66 3.39
CA PRO A 431 0.69 -2.81 3.75
C PRO A 431 2.14 -2.74 3.31
N SER A 432 2.45 -1.84 2.39
CA SER A 432 3.81 -1.51 2.02
C SER A 432 3.97 0.00 1.83
N GLU A 433 5.19 0.49 1.99
CA GLU A 433 5.59 1.88 1.78
C GLU A 433 6.86 1.97 0.94
N VAL A 434 7.08 3.13 0.35
CA VAL A 434 8.31 3.47 -0.38
C VAL A 434 8.96 4.67 0.27
N HIS A 435 10.28 4.60 0.50
CA HIS A 435 11.04 5.68 1.10
C HIS A 435 12.40 5.84 0.44
N THR A 436 12.90 7.07 0.42
CA THR A 436 14.29 7.37 0.03
C THR A 436 15.05 7.86 1.24
N LEU A 437 15.84 6.98 1.87
CA LEU A 437 16.59 7.29 3.08
C LEU A 437 18.09 7.13 2.84
N SER A 438 18.89 7.79 3.69
CA SER A 438 20.33 7.56 3.78
C SER A 438 20.63 6.45 4.78
N TYR A 439 21.72 5.73 4.57
CA TYR A 439 22.26 4.83 5.59
C TYR A 439 22.74 5.57 6.84
N MET A 440 22.70 4.88 7.99
CA MET A 440 23.36 5.33 9.21
C MET A 440 24.89 5.31 9.06
N ALA A 441 25.42 4.16 8.64
CA ALA A 441 26.83 3.96 8.34
C ALA A 441 26.99 3.74 6.83
N CYS A 442 27.84 4.53 6.19
CA CYS A 442 27.90 4.63 4.73
C CYS A 442 29.29 4.29 4.22
N ALA A 443 29.37 3.31 3.33
CA ALA A 443 30.44 3.19 2.34
C ALA A 443 29.84 3.57 0.98
N PRO A 444 30.17 4.75 0.41
CA PRO A 444 29.66 5.15 -0.88
C PRO A 444 29.90 4.04 -1.92
N PRO A 445 28.86 3.63 -2.68
CA PRO A 445 28.99 2.54 -3.64
C PRO A 445 29.80 2.98 -4.86
N ASP A 446 29.75 4.28 -5.17
CA ASP A 446 30.46 4.95 -6.26
C ASP A 446 30.57 6.46 -5.97
N SER A 447 31.15 7.19 -6.92
CA SER A 447 31.32 8.64 -6.84
C SER A 447 30.03 9.45 -7.03
N GLN A 448 28.93 8.83 -7.48
CA GLN A 448 27.65 9.50 -7.74
C GLN A 448 26.75 9.50 -6.50
N ASN A 449 26.78 8.44 -5.67
CA ASN A 449 25.96 8.33 -4.47
C ASN A 449 26.77 8.51 -3.17
N VAL A 450 27.38 9.69 -3.03
CA VAL A 450 28.19 10.05 -1.84
C VAL A 450 27.37 10.08 -0.54
N THR A 451 26.05 10.23 -0.64
CA THR A 451 25.14 10.32 0.52
C THR A 451 24.54 8.98 0.94
N CYS A 452 24.92 7.88 0.27
CA CYS A 452 24.36 6.53 0.45
C CYS A 452 22.84 6.54 0.55
N ARG A 453 22.18 7.27 -0.36
CA ARG A 453 20.72 7.30 -0.44
C ARG A 453 20.23 6.12 -1.28
N VAL A 454 19.16 5.50 -0.83
CA VAL A 454 18.51 4.39 -1.53
C VAL A 454 17.00 4.59 -1.45
N THR A 455 16.34 4.47 -2.59
CA THR A 455 14.88 4.36 -2.70
C THR A 455 14.51 2.90 -2.74
N ASP A 456 13.63 2.46 -1.83
CA ASP A 456 13.26 1.05 -1.72
C ASP A 456 11.80 0.92 -1.24
N GLY A 457 11.12 -0.13 -1.69
CA GLY A 457 9.79 -0.53 -1.25
C GLY A 457 9.86 -1.62 -0.17
N GLY A 458 9.00 -1.53 0.85
CA GLY A 458 9.04 -2.47 1.97
C GLY A 458 7.71 -2.62 2.67
N ARG A 459 7.58 -3.63 3.55
CA ARG A 459 6.32 -3.95 4.24
C ARG A 459 6.21 -3.35 5.62
N LEU A 460 4.97 -3.13 6.07
CA LEU A 460 4.65 -2.66 7.42
C LEU A 460 4.08 -3.81 8.24
N LEU A 461 4.90 -4.39 9.12
CA LEU A 461 4.59 -5.60 9.86
C LEU A 461 4.53 -5.32 11.37
N THR A 462 3.56 -5.91 12.06
CA THR A 462 3.49 -5.91 13.54
C THR A 462 3.81 -7.29 14.13
N GLY A 463 3.76 -8.35 13.32
CA GLY A 463 4.03 -9.73 13.74
C GLY A 463 5.36 -10.26 13.19
N GLY A 464 5.41 -10.51 11.89
CA GLY A 464 6.60 -11.11 11.28
C GLY A 464 6.37 -11.60 9.85
N GLU A 465 7.36 -12.33 9.35
CA GLU A 465 7.42 -12.86 7.99
C GLU A 465 8.11 -14.24 7.95
N ALA A 466 7.79 -15.02 6.93
CA ALA A 466 8.40 -16.31 6.66
C ALA A 466 8.47 -16.56 5.16
N PHE A 467 9.56 -17.19 4.71
CA PHE A 467 9.83 -17.45 3.31
C PHE A 467 10.85 -18.57 3.15
N THR A 468 11.02 -19.05 1.92
CA THR A 468 11.98 -20.10 1.57
C THR A 468 12.95 -19.59 0.52
N ILE A 469 14.24 -19.88 0.71
CA ILE A 469 15.32 -19.51 -0.21
C ILE A 469 15.96 -20.74 -0.83
N ARG A 470 16.73 -20.51 -1.89
CA ARG A 470 17.75 -21.44 -2.38
C ARG A 470 19.04 -21.25 -1.59
N ALA A 471 19.71 -22.37 -1.30
CA ALA A 471 21.00 -22.38 -0.64
C ALA A 471 21.81 -23.58 -1.14
N GLU A 472 23.10 -23.62 -0.82
CA GLU A 472 24.00 -24.75 -1.03
C GLU A 472 24.15 -25.51 0.29
N LYS A 473 23.90 -26.81 0.26
CA LYS A 473 24.04 -27.67 1.43
C LYS A 473 25.43 -27.59 2.07
N GLY A 474 25.47 -27.53 3.40
CA GLY A 474 26.71 -27.71 4.17
C GLY A 474 27.70 -26.55 4.12
N ARG A 475 27.30 -25.37 3.65
CA ARG A 475 28.08 -24.12 3.69
C ARG A 475 27.46 -23.11 4.65
N ASP A 476 28.28 -22.27 5.28
CA ASP A 476 27.76 -21.22 6.15
C ASP A 476 27.08 -20.14 5.29
N LEU A 477 26.08 -19.50 5.86
CA LEU A 477 25.30 -18.47 5.19
C LEU A 477 25.24 -17.21 6.05
N VAL A 478 25.51 -16.05 5.46
CA VAL A 478 25.27 -14.73 6.05
C VAL A 478 23.95 -14.21 5.49
N TRP A 479 22.95 -14.13 6.36
CA TRP A 479 21.64 -13.56 6.07
C TRP A 479 21.62 -12.09 6.47
N ILE A 480 21.37 -11.22 5.50
CA ILE A 480 21.29 -9.77 5.70
C ILE A 480 19.84 -9.33 5.55
N ILE A 481 19.39 -8.46 6.45
CA ILE A 481 18.08 -7.80 6.37
C ILE A 481 18.30 -6.28 6.32
N ARG A 482 17.79 -5.61 5.28
CA ARG A 482 17.64 -4.15 5.28
C ARG A 482 16.34 -3.79 5.96
N VAL A 483 16.43 -2.90 6.95
CA VAL A 483 15.28 -2.38 7.67
C VAL A 483 15.32 -0.87 7.76
N GLN A 484 14.14 -0.24 7.83
CA GLN A 484 14.03 1.14 8.28
C GLN A 484 14.07 1.14 9.82
N ALA A 485 15.09 1.78 10.39
CA ALA A 485 15.34 1.82 11.84
C ALA A 485 14.42 2.81 12.59
N GLN A 486 13.13 2.86 12.24
CA GLN A 486 12.20 3.87 12.76
C GLN A 486 11.77 3.61 14.20
N TYR A 487 11.70 2.34 14.61
CA TYR A 487 11.23 1.91 15.93
C TYR A 487 12.25 0.98 16.57
N ALA A 488 12.48 1.13 17.87
CA ALA A 488 13.23 0.13 18.62
C ALA A 488 12.42 -1.17 18.73
N LEU A 489 13.02 -2.30 18.35
CA LEU A 489 12.41 -3.63 18.49
C LEU A 489 13.46 -4.74 18.45
N LYS A 490 13.04 -5.96 18.74
CA LYS A 490 13.86 -7.18 18.62
C LYS A 490 13.33 -8.08 17.51
N LEU A 491 14.23 -8.68 16.75
CA LEU A 491 13.91 -9.66 15.73
C LEU A 491 14.41 -11.03 16.18
N ARG A 492 13.50 -11.99 16.37
CA ARG A 492 13.86 -13.40 16.54
C ARG A 492 13.97 -14.01 15.15
N LEU A 493 15.15 -14.54 14.82
CA LEU A 493 15.44 -15.14 13.53
C LEU A 493 15.46 -16.66 13.65
N TYR A 494 14.77 -17.34 12.75
CA TYR A 494 14.72 -18.79 12.68
C TYR A 494 15.18 -19.28 11.32
N ALA A 495 15.95 -20.36 11.32
CA ALA A 495 16.34 -21.10 10.11
C ALA A 495 16.05 -22.58 10.34
N ALA A 496 15.35 -23.23 9.41
CA ALA A 496 14.84 -24.59 9.59
C ALA A 496 14.11 -24.77 10.94
N ASP A 497 13.27 -23.79 11.29
CA ASP A 497 12.51 -23.67 12.55
C ASP A 497 13.34 -23.62 13.85
N GLN A 498 14.67 -23.52 13.75
CA GLN A 498 15.56 -23.33 14.90
C GLN A 498 15.90 -21.87 15.07
N LEU A 499 15.81 -21.36 16.31
CA LEU A 499 16.21 -19.99 16.64
C LEU A 499 17.73 -19.85 16.48
N ILE A 500 18.17 -19.02 15.53
CA ILE A 500 19.60 -18.75 15.28
C ILE A 500 20.10 -17.53 16.05
N GLY A 501 19.21 -16.64 16.47
CA GLY A 501 19.57 -15.47 17.27
C GLY A 501 18.44 -14.46 17.43
N VAL A 502 18.70 -13.51 18.34
CA VAL A 502 17.86 -12.33 18.56
C VAL A 502 18.67 -11.10 18.15
N ARG A 503 18.16 -10.33 17.20
CA ARG A 503 18.74 -9.08 16.70
C ARG A 503 18.00 -7.89 17.24
N ALA A 504 18.63 -6.73 17.25
CA ALA A 504 18.01 -5.47 17.64
C ALA A 504 17.90 -4.54 16.42
N VAL A 505 16.73 -3.94 16.23
CA VAL A 505 16.57 -2.74 15.41
C VAL A 505 16.66 -1.55 16.38
N PRO A 506 17.74 -0.75 16.35
CA PRO A 506 17.82 0.48 17.14
C PRO A 506 16.85 1.54 16.59
N GLU A 507 16.42 2.48 17.43
CA GLU A 507 15.63 3.64 16.99
C GLU A 507 16.56 4.72 16.40
N ILE A 508 16.76 4.66 15.09
CA ILE A 508 17.55 5.61 14.28
C ILE A 508 16.65 6.14 13.17
N LYS A 509 15.80 7.12 13.53
CA LYS A 509 14.74 7.63 12.65
C LYS A 509 15.26 8.11 11.30
N GLY A 510 14.53 7.74 10.25
CA GLY A 510 14.84 8.16 8.88
C GLY A 510 16.14 7.59 8.31
N ARG A 511 16.64 6.46 8.84
CA ARG A 511 17.86 5.80 8.34
C ARG A 511 17.62 4.35 7.96
N TRP A 512 18.37 3.92 6.94
CA TRP A 512 18.59 2.51 6.65
C TRP A 512 19.66 1.94 7.59
N ILE A 513 19.43 0.71 8.02
CA ILE A 513 20.47 -0.15 8.60
C ILE A 513 20.38 -1.54 7.98
N GLU A 514 21.49 -2.25 8.03
CA GLU A 514 21.58 -3.67 7.70
C GLU A 514 21.88 -4.50 8.94
N ILE A 515 21.19 -5.62 9.05
CA ILE A 515 21.36 -6.59 10.13
C ILE A 515 21.89 -7.88 9.52
N ALA A 516 23.16 -8.18 9.76
CA ALA A 516 23.79 -9.43 9.35
C ALA A 516 23.61 -10.52 10.42
N SER A 517 23.34 -11.75 9.99
CA SER A 517 23.15 -12.91 10.86
C SER A 517 23.79 -14.15 10.24
N LEU A 518 24.58 -14.87 11.03
CA LEU A 518 25.13 -16.16 10.64
C LEU A 518 24.06 -17.26 10.77
N VAL A 519 23.82 -17.98 9.68
CA VAL A 519 23.13 -19.26 9.64
C VAL A 519 24.19 -20.35 9.51
N PRO A 520 24.42 -21.15 10.57
CA PRO A 520 25.43 -22.20 10.53
C PRO A 520 25.15 -23.28 9.48
N ARG A 521 26.19 -23.77 8.82
CA ARG A 521 26.12 -24.82 7.79
C ARG A 521 25.35 -26.08 8.15
N HIS A 522 25.30 -26.45 9.44
CA HIS A 522 24.61 -27.65 9.91
C HIS A 522 23.08 -27.53 9.83
N LEU A 523 22.53 -26.31 9.75
CA LEU A 523 21.10 -26.07 9.53
C LEU A 523 20.71 -26.13 8.06
N ILE A 524 21.68 -26.05 7.14
CA ILE A 524 21.46 -26.05 5.70
C ILE A 524 21.66 -27.48 5.16
N ALA A 525 20.62 -28.30 5.37
CA ALA A 525 20.64 -29.72 5.05
C ALA A 525 20.30 -30.06 3.58
N SER A 526 19.75 -29.09 2.83
CA SER A 526 19.30 -29.24 1.45
C SER A 526 19.52 -27.96 0.66
N ASP A 527 19.21 -27.98 -0.65
CA ASP A 527 19.35 -26.79 -1.51
C ASP A 527 18.22 -25.75 -1.32
N SER A 528 17.38 -25.98 -0.31
CA SER A 528 16.31 -25.09 0.11
C SER A 528 16.35 -24.90 1.62
N LEU A 529 16.12 -23.67 2.08
CA LEU A 529 16.12 -23.30 3.49
C LEU A 529 14.90 -22.45 3.82
N SER A 530 14.11 -22.88 4.80
CA SER A 530 13.03 -22.07 5.38
C SER A 530 13.60 -21.08 6.39
N LEU A 531 13.15 -19.83 6.28
CA LEU A 531 13.55 -18.72 7.13
C LEU A 531 12.32 -18.01 7.68
N ARG A 532 12.42 -17.54 8.92
CA ARG A 532 11.31 -16.85 9.60
C ARG A 532 11.83 -15.77 10.54
N VAL A 533 11.15 -14.63 10.53
CA VAL A 533 11.42 -13.47 11.39
C VAL A 533 10.19 -13.19 12.24
N GLU A 534 10.37 -13.07 13.55
CA GLU A 534 9.33 -12.55 14.46
C GLU A 534 9.79 -11.24 15.07
N ALA A 535 8.95 -10.21 14.98
CA ALA A 535 9.15 -8.94 15.66
C ALA A 535 8.60 -9.01 17.10
N ASP A 536 9.39 -8.54 18.06
CA ASP A 536 9.03 -8.45 19.47
C ASP A 536 9.50 -7.12 20.06
N GLY A 537 8.92 -6.70 21.19
CA GLY A 537 9.27 -5.46 21.88
C GLY A 537 8.95 -4.19 21.10
N LEU A 538 8.04 -4.27 20.13
CA LEU A 538 7.52 -3.15 19.37
C LEU A 538 6.79 -2.17 20.31
N ALA A 539 7.08 -0.88 20.17
CA ALA A 539 6.34 0.18 20.84
C ALA A 539 4.85 0.19 20.44
N GLU A 540 4.02 0.88 21.22
CA GLU A 540 2.62 1.11 20.86
C GLU A 540 2.55 1.81 19.49
N ASN A 541 1.90 1.18 18.51
CA ASN A 541 1.88 1.60 17.09
C ASN A 541 3.23 1.53 16.34
N GLY A 542 4.21 0.80 16.86
CA GLY A 542 5.47 0.52 16.17
C GLY A 542 5.31 -0.50 15.04
N PHE A 543 6.24 -0.46 14.08
CA PHE A 543 6.30 -1.40 12.96
C PHE A 543 7.69 -2.00 12.80
N TYR A 544 7.73 -3.29 12.47
CA TYR A 544 8.86 -3.90 11.79
C TYR A 544 8.74 -3.58 10.29
N LEU A 545 9.81 -3.01 9.74
CA LEU A 545 9.85 -2.43 8.40
C LEU A 545 10.95 -3.07 7.53
N PRO A 546 10.77 -4.31 7.04
CA PRO A 546 11.71 -4.96 6.12
C PRO A 546 11.52 -4.49 4.68
N TYR A 547 12.65 -4.31 3.99
CA TYR A 547 12.70 -3.87 2.58
C TYR A 547 13.44 -4.89 1.70
N TYR A 548 14.47 -5.55 2.22
CA TYR A 548 15.25 -6.49 1.42
C TYR A 548 15.93 -7.54 2.28
N HIS A 549 16.07 -8.75 1.72
CA HIS A 549 16.94 -9.79 2.26
C HIS A 549 17.95 -10.25 1.22
N TRP A 550 19.20 -10.41 1.64
CA TRP A 550 20.24 -11.06 0.84
C TRP A 550 20.82 -12.26 1.57
N PHE A 551 21.20 -13.26 0.78
CA PHE A 551 21.72 -14.52 1.26
C PHE A 551 23.05 -14.80 0.59
N TYR A 552 24.12 -14.74 1.36
CA TYR A 552 25.48 -14.96 0.90
C TYR A 552 26.04 -16.24 1.51
N GLN A 553 26.70 -17.09 0.74
CA GLN A 553 27.34 -18.30 1.25
C GLN A 553 28.86 -18.29 1.06
N GLY A 554 29.53 -18.95 2.00
CA GLY A 554 30.99 -18.96 2.07
C GLY A 554 31.49 -19.71 3.30
N GLU A 555 32.77 -19.56 3.59
CA GLU A 555 33.38 -20.06 4.82
C GLU A 555 33.44 -18.95 5.86
N TYR A 556 32.70 -19.11 6.96
CA TYR A 556 32.69 -18.13 8.02
C TYR A 556 34.00 -18.16 8.82
N ARG A 557 34.81 -17.10 8.68
CA ARG A 557 36.09 -16.95 9.38
C ARG A 557 35.89 -16.38 10.78
N ARG A 558 36.34 -17.14 11.77
CA ARG A 558 36.35 -16.74 13.18
C ARG A 558 37.70 -16.12 13.52
N ASP A 559 37.67 -15.01 14.24
CA ASP A 559 38.86 -14.34 14.74
C ASP A 559 39.33 -15.00 16.04
N GLU A 560 40.65 -15.01 16.28
CA GLU A 560 41.21 -15.44 17.55
C GLU A 560 40.99 -14.36 18.63
N LEU A 561 40.06 -14.63 19.54
CA LEU A 561 39.71 -13.75 20.65
C LEU A 561 40.46 -14.18 21.92
N ALA A 562 41.54 -13.48 22.26
CA ALA A 562 42.31 -13.74 23.48
C ALA A 562 42.52 -12.47 24.31
N GLY A 563 42.41 -12.60 25.64
CA GLY A 563 42.55 -11.51 26.61
C GLY A 563 41.39 -10.52 26.57
N ALA A 564 41.02 -9.93 27.71
CA ALA A 564 40.07 -8.82 27.75
C ALA A 564 40.64 -7.74 28.66
N PHE A 565 40.75 -6.51 28.15
CA PHE A 565 41.09 -5.34 28.93
C PHE A 565 39.96 -5.00 29.91
N ALA A 566 38.71 -5.10 29.45
CA ALA A 566 37.52 -5.00 30.28
C ALA A 566 36.35 -5.78 29.66
N THR A 567 35.33 -6.07 30.46
CA THR A 567 34.08 -6.68 30.00
C THR A 567 32.86 -5.86 30.42
N PHE A 568 31.82 -5.88 29.60
CA PHE A 568 30.58 -5.16 29.84
C PHE A 568 29.37 -6.08 29.74
N ALA A 569 28.42 -5.93 30.68
CA ALA A 569 27.21 -6.75 30.80
C ALA A 569 27.48 -8.28 30.72
N ASP A 570 28.66 -8.70 31.16
CA ASP A 570 29.22 -10.06 31.04
C ASP A 570 29.25 -10.66 29.63
N SER A 571 28.91 -9.87 28.60
CA SER A 571 28.61 -10.35 27.25
C SER A 571 29.47 -9.73 26.17
N ILE A 572 30.11 -8.60 26.46
CA ILE A 572 30.94 -7.84 25.53
C ILE A 572 32.35 -7.76 26.13
N ALA A 573 33.37 -8.01 25.31
CA ALA A 573 34.76 -7.78 25.68
C ALA A 573 35.33 -6.59 24.93
N LEU A 574 36.05 -5.74 25.67
CA LEU A 574 36.99 -4.76 25.14
C LEU A 574 38.37 -5.41 25.20
N HIS A 575 38.94 -5.77 24.06
CA HIS A 575 40.24 -6.45 23.96
C HIS A 575 41.40 -5.49 24.11
N SER A 576 41.32 -4.34 23.44
CA SER A 576 42.33 -3.29 23.49
C SER A 576 41.66 -1.93 23.46
N ALA A 577 42.23 -0.99 24.19
CA ALA A 577 41.84 0.41 24.17
C ALA A 577 43.08 1.29 24.32
N SER A 578 43.23 2.26 23.43
CA SER A 578 44.31 3.25 23.53
C SER A 578 43.77 4.65 23.25
N ALA A 579 44.24 5.62 24.04
CA ALA A 579 43.93 7.03 23.87
C ALA A 579 45.23 7.80 23.57
N ILE A 580 45.30 8.42 22.39
CA ILE A 580 46.49 9.08 21.86
C ILE A 580 46.15 10.53 21.57
N TYR A 581 46.75 11.45 22.34
CA TYR A 581 46.60 12.88 22.14
C TYR A 581 47.58 13.37 21.06
N GLU A 582 47.06 14.13 20.09
CA GLU A 582 47.83 14.78 19.03
C GLU A 582 47.85 16.29 19.27
N PRO A 583 48.96 16.85 19.81
CA PRO A 583 49.02 18.26 20.19
C PRO A 583 48.85 19.23 19.01
N THR A 584 49.36 18.87 17.83
CA THR A 584 49.36 19.72 16.63
C THR A 584 47.96 20.00 16.09
N THR A 585 47.10 18.98 16.11
CA THR A 585 45.70 19.07 15.66
C THR A 585 44.73 19.30 16.83
N ARG A 586 45.24 19.24 18.07
CA ARG A 586 44.45 19.20 19.32
C ARG A 586 43.33 18.17 19.27
N THR A 587 43.65 16.97 18.79
CA THR A 587 42.70 15.87 18.73
C THR A 587 43.10 14.74 19.67
N LEU A 588 42.11 14.01 20.16
CA LEU A 588 42.30 12.78 20.91
C LEU A 588 41.79 11.61 20.08
N ARG A 589 42.72 10.76 19.64
CA ARG A 589 42.44 9.56 18.86
C ARG A 589 42.26 8.36 19.80
N LEU A 590 41.14 7.67 19.66
CA LEU A 590 40.81 6.46 20.40
C LEU A 590 40.77 5.28 19.44
N ASP A 591 41.58 4.25 19.69
CA ASP A 591 41.45 2.96 18.99
C ASP A 591 40.89 1.94 19.97
N LEU A 592 39.76 1.32 19.62
CA LEU A 592 39.02 0.38 20.44
C LEU A 592 38.82 -0.93 19.68
N SER A 593 38.90 -2.07 20.37
CA SER A 593 38.66 -3.38 19.77
C SER A 593 37.68 -4.18 20.61
N TRP A 594 36.54 -4.53 20.02
CA TRP A 594 35.43 -5.19 20.69
C TRP A 594 35.15 -6.59 20.15
N SER A 595 34.52 -7.44 20.96
CA SER A 595 33.90 -8.69 20.51
C SER A 595 32.75 -9.11 21.42
N LEU A 596 31.96 -10.09 20.97
CA LEU A 596 31.01 -10.79 21.83
C LEU A 596 31.71 -11.95 22.57
N LEU A 597 31.44 -12.05 23.87
CA LEU A 597 31.74 -13.23 24.70
C LEU A 597 30.58 -14.24 24.68
N ARG A 598 29.35 -13.73 24.61
CA ARG A 598 28.11 -14.51 24.51
C ARG A 598 27.04 -13.64 23.83
N GLN A 599 25.88 -14.22 23.53
CA GLN A 599 24.78 -13.45 22.93
C GLN A 599 24.39 -12.25 23.82
N ALA A 600 24.26 -11.08 23.19
CA ALA A 600 23.91 -9.82 23.83
C ALA A 600 22.61 -9.26 23.22
N PRO A 601 21.41 -9.77 23.57
CA PRO A 601 20.14 -9.44 22.90
C PRO A 601 19.58 -8.06 23.32
N PHE A 602 20.43 -7.03 23.28
CA PHE A 602 20.15 -5.65 23.66
C PHE A 602 20.87 -4.65 22.74
N ASP A 603 20.42 -3.40 22.79
CA ASP A 603 21.05 -2.26 22.15
C ASP A 603 21.98 -1.55 23.16
N ALA A 604 23.13 -1.05 22.71
CA ALA A 604 24.04 -0.29 23.55
C ALA A 604 24.81 0.75 22.74
N VAL A 605 25.03 1.91 23.35
CA VAL A 605 25.86 2.99 22.83
C VAL A 605 27.16 3.06 23.63
N VAL A 606 28.29 3.16 22.93
CA VAL A 606 29.60 3.40 23.55
C VAL A 606 29.70 4.88 23.83
N PHE A 607 29.89 5.23 25.10
CA PHE A 607 30.29 6.59 25.49
C PHE A 607 31.81 6.66 25.60
N MET A 608 32.40 7.78 25.14
CA MET A 608 33.82 8.09 25.17
C MET A 608 33.99 9.47 25.77
N HIS A 609 34.46 9.55 27.01
CA HIS A 609 34.43 10.77 27.81
C HIS A 609 35.84 11.19 28.24
N VAL A 610 36.11 12.50 28.20
CA VAL A 610 37.29 13.11 28.80
C VAL A 610 36.92 13.76 30.13
N TYR A 611 37.73 13.52 31.15
CA TYR A 611 37.58 14.06 32.49
C TYR A 611 38.81 14.88 32.87
N ASP A 612 38.62 15.94 33.64
CA ASP A 612 39.73 16.68 34.24
C ASP A 612 40.31 15.97 35.48
N GLU A 613 41.32 16.59 36.10
CA GLU A 613 41.98 16.07 37.29
C GLU A 613 41.05 15.96 38.52
N SER A 614 40.01 16.82 38.60
CA SER A 614 39.00 16.77 39.66
C SER A 614 37.96 15.67 39.46
N GLY A 615 37.95 15.03 38.27
CA GLY A 615 36.97 14.04 37.87
C GLY A 615 35.71 14.62 37.22
N ALA A 616 35.71 15.92 36.90
CA ALA A 616 34.61 16.55 36.19
C ALA A 616 34.66 16.22 34.69
N LEU A 617 33.48 15.98 34.10
CA LEU A 617 33.35 15.69 32.67
C LEU A 617 33.61 16.95 31.85
N ILE A 618 34.45 16.84 30.82
CA ILE A 618 34.61 17.87 29.80
C ILE A 618 33.50 17.68 28.77
N GLU A 619 32.41 18.42 28.91
CA GLU A 619 31.21 18.24 28.08
C GLU A 619 31.47 18.41 26.58
N ALA A 620 32.42 19.28 26.22
CA ALA A 620 32.80 19.54 24.84
C ALA A 620 33.84 18.53 24.28
N ALA A 621 34.29 17.56 25.08
CA ALA A 621 35.24 16.51 24.70
C ALA A 621 34.68 15.12 25.04
N GLN A 622 33.51 14.82 24.48
CA GLN A 622 32.87 13.51 24.59
C GLN A 622 32.27 13.07 23.26
N ARG A 623 32.00 11.77 23.12
CA ARG A 623 31.27 11.21 21.98
C ARG A 623 30.53 9.94 22.38
N ASP A 624 29.32 9.84 21.86
CA ASP A 624 28.44 8.71 22.06
C ASP A 624 28.09 8.10 20.70
N GLN A 625 28.44 6.83 20.50
CA GLN A 625 28.17 6.16 19.24
C GLN A 625 28.04 4.65 19.42
N ARG A 626 27.14 4.00 18.68
CA ARG A 626 27.16 2.53 18.55
C ARG A 626 28.37 2.10 17.73
N VAL A 627 28.76 0.85 17.89
CA VAL A 627 29.84 0.26 17.10
C VAL A 627 29.52 0.29 15.61
N GLY A 628 30.54 0.28 14.76
CA GLY A 628 30.35 0.19 13.31
C GLY A 628 29.76 1.47 12.72
N GLN A 629 30.36 2.61 13.08
CA GLN A 629 29.93 3.96 12.67
C GLN A 629 28.48 4.29 13.08
N GLY A 630 28.01 3.78 14.23
CA GLY A 630 26.70 4.10 14.78
C GLY A 630 25.57 3.18 14.36
N ALA A 631 25.83 2.16 13.52
CA ALA A 631 24.81 1.28 12.98
C ALA A 631 24.68 -0.08 13.70
N LEU A 632 25.69 -0.49 14.48
CA LEU A 632 25.81 -1.87 14.94
C LEU A 632 25.64 -2.02 16.47
N PRO A 633 24.40 -2.26 16.96
CA PRO A 633 24.18 -2.61 18.36
C PRO A 633 24.78 -4.00 18.67
N PRO A 634 25.12 -4.31 19.95
CA PRO A 634 25.70 -5.60 20.33
C PRO A 634 24.90 -6.82 19.90
N ALA A 635 23.56 -6.74 19.88
CA ALA A 635 22.69 -7.82 19.40
C ALA A 635 22.98 -8.23 17.94
N ASN A 636 23.55 -7.33 17.14
CA ASN A 636 23.82 -7.51 15.73
C ASN A 636 25.28 -7.87 15.44
N TRP A 637 26.10 -8.08 16.48
CA TRP A 637 27.47 -8.54 16.30
C TRP A 637 27.46 -10.04 15.98
N LEU A 638 28.26 -10.44 15.01
CA LEU A 638 28.42 -11.84 14.64
C LEU A 638 29.37 -12.53 15.64
N PRO A 639 29.17 -13.83 15.90
CA PRO A 639 29.95 -14.56 16.90
C PRO A 639 31.41 -14.69 16.48
N ASP A 640 32.33 -14.61 17.43
CA ASP A 640 33.77 -14.80 17.17
C ASP A 640 34.36 -13.79 16.18
N ARG A 641 33.83 -12.55 16.13
CA ARG A 641 34.35 -11.46 15.29
C ARG A 641 34.90 -10.32 16.13
N ARG A 642 35.96 -9.71 15.62
CA ARG A 642 36.59 -8.53 16.21
C ARG A 642 36.15 -7.27 15.47
N TYR A 643 35.52 -6.36 16.21
CA TYR A 643 35.10 -5.06 15.72
C TYR A 643 36.14 -4.01 16.13
N GLN A 644 36.91 -3.54 15.16
CA GLN A 644 37.91 -2.48 15.37
C GLN A 644 37.30 -1.12 15.07
N GLU A 645 37.51 -0.17 15.97
CA GLU A 645 37.00 1.18 15.84
C GLU A 645 38.10 2.21 16.06
N ARG A 646 37.99 3.30 15.30
CA ARG A 646 38.82 4.48 15.47
C ARG A 646 37.92 5.70 15.60
N HIS A 647 38.06 6.40 16.71
CA HIS A 647 37.36 7.64 16.97
C HIS A 647 38.35 8.79 17.11
N VAL A 648 37.94 9.96 16.68
CA VAL A 648 38.69 11.20 16.88
C VAL A 648 37.76 12.17 17.60
N LEU A 649 38.21 12.68 18.74
CA LEU A 649 37.56 13.72 19.52
C LEU A 649 38.34 15.01 19.30
N GLN A 650 37.65 16.06 18.84
CA GLN A 650 38.24 17.40 18.79
C GLN A 650 38.22 17.98 20.21
N LEU A 651 39.38 18.40 20.72
CA LEU A 651 39.44 19.04 22.02
C LEU A 651 39.21 20.56 21.90
N PRO A 652 38.46 21.18 22.83
CA PRO A 652 38.26 22.63 22.84
C PRO A 652 39.59 23.40 22.92
N ALA A 653 39.64 24.53 22.22
CA ALA A 653 40.86 25.34 22.15
C ALA A 653 41.19 26.05 23.48
N ASP A 654 40.19 26.23 24.33
CA ASP A 654 40.26 26.89 25.63
C ASP A 654 40.45 25.92 26.80
N LEU A 655 40.67 24.61 26.53
CA LEU A 655 41.01 23.67 27.59
C LEU A 655 42.29 24.11 28.32
N PRO A 656 42.25 24.28 29.66
CA PRO A 656 43.42 24.62 30.45
C PRO A 656 44.56 23.61 30.29
N GLN A 657 45.77 24.05 30.64
CA GLN A 657 46.86 23.11 30.85
C GLN A 657 46.54 22.22 32.04
N GLY A 658 46.83 20.93 31.92
CA GLY A 658 46.47 19.96 32.95
C GLY A 658 46.53 18.52 32.48
N VAL A 659 46.26 17.61 33.42
CA VAL A 659 46.14 16.18 33.17
C VAL A 659 44.68 15.82 32.99
N TYR A 660 44.40 15.11 31.90
CA TYR A 660 43.06 14.67 31.53
C TYR A 660 43.00 13.16 31.45
N ARG A 661 41.91 12.57 31.94
CA ARG A 661 41.68 11.12 31.94
C ARG A 661 40.60 10.77 30.93
N VAL A 662 40.77 9.66 30.24
CA VAL A 662 39.84 9.19 29.21
C VAL A 662 39.16 7.92 29.70
N ALA A 663 37.84 7.88 29.64
CA ALA A 663 37.06 6.70 29.99
C ALA A 663 36.07 6.30 28.90
N VAL A 664 35.80 5.01 28.83
CA VAL A 664 34.78 4.43 27.96
C VAL A 664 33.80 3.60 28.76
N GLY A 665 32.59 3.44 28.22
CA GLY A 665 31.64 2.46 28.72
C GLY A 665 30.44 2.31 27.80
N LEU A 666 29.48 1.50 28.23
CA LEU A 666 28.29 1.20 27.45
C LEU A 666 27.04 1.59 28.23
N TYR A 667 26.03 2.10 27.54
CA TYR A 667 24.72 2.37 28.13
C TYR A 667 23.58 2.00 27.18
N ASP A 668 22.42 1.73 27.77
CA ASP A 668 21.18 1.48 27.05
C ASP A 668 20.60 2.84 26.56
N PRO A 669 20.42 3.05 25.25
CA PRO A 669 20.02 4.35 24.70
C PRO A 669 18.57 4.75 25.01
N ILE A 670 17.75 3.83 25.54
CA ILE A 670 16.36 4.09 25.91
C ILE A 670 16.27 4.46 27.40
N THR A 671 16.92 3.67 28.27
CA THR A 671 16.85 3.88 29.73
C THR A 671 17.95 4.78 30.27
N LEU A 672 18.98 5.06 29.45
CA LEU A 672 20.20 5.79 29.78
C LEU A 672 21.03 5.14 30.91
N ARG A 673 20.72 3.89 31.27
CA ARG A 673 21.46 3.15 32.29
C ARG A 673 22.73 2.57 31.71
N ARG A 674 23.83 2.74 32.44
CA ARG A 674 25.11 2.13 32.09
C ARG A 674 25.09 0.63 32.36
N TYR A 675 25.67 -0.13 31.45
CA TYR A 675 25.90 -1.56 31.63
C TYR A 675 27.06 -1.79 32.60
N ALA A 676 26.96 -2.85 33.40
CA ALA A 676 28.00 -3.20 34.36
C ALA A 676 29.36 -3.40 33.65
N ALA A 677 30.42 -2.80 34.18
CA ALA A 677 31.78 -2.87 33.65
C ALA A 677 32.71 -3.57 34.65
N HIS A 678 33.55 -4.48 34.15
CA HIS A 678 34.54 -5.19 34.94
C HIS A 678 35.92 -5.06 34.29
N GLY A 679 36.95 -4.76 35.08
CA GLY A 679 38.32 -4.57 34.64
C GLY A 679 39.15 -3.87 35.72
N SER A 680 40.47 -3.89 35.60
CA SER A 680 41.36 -3.29 36.61
C SER A 680 41.23 -1.77 36.74
N THR A 681 40.70 -1.11 35.70
CA THR A 681 40.47 0.35 35.64
C THR A 681 38.98 0.72 35.62
N ALA A 682 38.10 -0.24 35.93
CA ALA A 682 36.66 0.00 36.04
C ALA A 682 36.32 0.69 37.38
N ASP A 683 35.39 1.62 37.38
CA ASP A 683 34.95 2.34 38.59
C ASP A 683 33.47 2.07 38.97
N ALA A 684 33.02 2.67 40.08
CA ALA A 684 31.65 2.52 40.58
C ALA A 684 30.58 3.05 39.61
N ASP A 685 30.94 4.00 38.74
CA ASP A 685 30.07 4.60 37.73
C ASP A 685 30.07 3.79 36.42
N GLN A 686 30.60 2.57 36.43
CA GLN A 686 30.68 1.65 35.30
C GLN A 686 31.48 2.22 34.11
N ARG A 687 32.49 3.05 34.41
CA ARG A 687 33.44 3.59 33.43
C ARG A 687 34.72 2.78 33.49
N VAL A 688 35.33 2.55 32.34
CA VAL A 688 36.66 1.96 32.24
C VAL A 688 37.63 3.03 31.76
N PHE A 689 38.60 3.39 32.60
CA PHE A 689 39.63 4.36 32.21
C PHE A 689 40.68 3.70 31.31
N ILE A 690 40.90 4.28 30.13
CA ILE A 690 41.72 3.70 29.05
C ILE A 690 43.03 4.46 28.79
N GLY A 691 43.24 5.59 29.48
CA GLY A 691 44.45 6.38 29.37
C GLY A 691 44.31 7.77 29.99
N ALA A 692 45.43 8.49 30.01
CA ALA A 692 45.49 9.89 30.39
C ALA A 692 46.43 10.63 29.43
N PHE A 693 46.19 11.92 29.24
CA PHE A 693 47.05 12.79 28.44
C PHE A 693 47.25 14.14 29.15
N THR A 694 48.26 14.90 28.73
CA THR A 694 48.57 16.20 29.31
C THR A 694 48.55 17.25 28.21
N ILE A 695 47.85 18.36 28.46
CA ILE A 695 47.95 19.57 27.63
C ILE A 695 49.05 20.44 28.27
N ARG A 696 50.11 20.70 27.50
CA ARG A 696 51.22 21.59 27.84
C ARG A 696 51.26 22.73 26.81
N GLU A 697 51.97 23.83 27.11
CA GLU A 697 52.20 24.93 26.16
C GLU A 697 52.75 24.49 24.81
#